data_AF-A0A1A3NB77-F1
#
_entry.id   AF-A0A1A3NB77-F1
#
_cell.length_a   1.000
_cell.length_b   1.000
_cell.length_c   1.000
_cell.angle_alpha   90.00
_cell.angle_beta   90.00
_cell.angle_gamma   90.00
#
_symmetry.space_group_name_H-M   'P 1'
#
loop_
_entity.id
_entity.type
_entity.pdbx_description
1 polymer ?
#
loop_
_entity_poly.entity_id
_entity_poly.type
_entity_poly.pdbx_seq_one_letter_code
_entity_poly.pdbx_strand_id
1 'polypeptide(L)'
;MRQKRTVPTPVRWAVSALAVLLIGYLAVVALHPAILDWLPDGLSWFGRPGSMATTTIVVGVLIVCAMTFRSNTSHRLVGVSFTVIAVLISMSAILGLSAYWNCHDENHPAVFTPLMLTAQLIKGSSGDYSLGGRVCPSPTPVGLELARMAAVSAIFTGLGGVVVGVFRSQVDRLRANFADSVTAIVGVDDDTESMVSGVARTLDRRSTLVVITSAGDDRVQRLRRLGARVVLVDFNTPATLVSLRLWRNLSRLYLMAADPAVNMLRLDLIGRRLAEVADKRRLPLIVRIDDPWLAEAWRAQQFGGSDTRWAADVVGKYEVTASRLLDGIIGTGRTKRIFVCGTSQLTLALCADLTRRALERDFYTPPGAPALPALTLVERDADEYLRDHHFYREQAGFASDGPAIDAVSEAPTIPTLLRLIGETDPTTSAVILVDTHTATTGTRLAARFPEMPVYTSDLNTSIDDDSIQVVGLLQSYSLVLDTREGQVQDAWERAARLIHERYVATIDPSWPRGPASVPWVELDEFYRGSNRRQVRNALWMVEQIAGHTWNTWGSPPAQLSGRDMADSAPLEQLSRMGFDENSALAMAKAEHEDWCRYYRRNGWKYGKPRDDARKIHDKLVDWSDVENNPDLLTAAVRSLAATLWSLRQLGYRSRPLWRTFTRVGTVAATRRDAPWSWKSDSGHTMRADAGDWEVQSDGKTWSVRDDIFHATYEPAGDGLWRRKGVVQARPAQPGETINTLEGPTVAADGDWVVRGAEGEQWPVPGHEFKQRYAEFHPPEQAPVPHGN
;
A
#
# COMPACT_ATOMS: atom_id res chain seq x y z
N MET A 1 -18.84 5.16 9.58
CA MET A 1 -18.49 5.07 11.02
C MET A 1 -19.52 4.21 11.76
N ARG A 2 -19.18 2.98 12.14
CA ARG A 2 -19.54 2.54 13.49
C ARG A 2 -18.21 2.68 14.23
N GLN A 3 -18.04 3.78 14.98
CA GLN A 3 -17.05 3.76 16.05
C GLN A 3 -17.31 2.43 16.78
N LYS A 4 -16.30 1.56 16.91
CA LYS A 4 -16.27 0.75 18.13
C LYS A 4 -16.15 1.82 19.20
N ARG A 5 -17.30 2.24 19.75
CA ARG A 5 -17.35 3.13 20.90
C ARG A 5 -16.52 2.39 21.94
N THR A 6 -15.25 2.77 22.09
CA THR A 6 -14.48 2.45 23.28
C THR A 6 -15.32 3.05 24.38
N VAL A 7 -15.93 2.19 25.17
CA VAL A 7 -16.82 2.61 26.24
C VAL A 7 -16.03 3.61 27.09
N PRO A 8 -16.54 4.84 27.30
CA PRO A 8 -15.80 5.87 28.02
C PRO A 8 -15.26 5.31 29.34
N THR A 9 -14.01 5.64 29.69
CA THR A 9 -13.38 5.23 30.95
C THR A 9 -14.30 5.33 32.16
N PRO A 10 -15.10 6.40 32.37
CA PRO A 10 -16.05 6.45 33.50
C PRO A 10 -17.16 5.41 33.43
N VAL A 11 -17.68 5.09 32.23
CA VAL A 11 -18.70 4.05 32.06
C VAL A 11 -18.13 2.66 32.36
N ARG A 12 -16.85 2.42 32.04
CA ARG A 12 -16.17 1.17 32.39
C ARG A 12 -16.04 1.00 33.90
N TRP A 13 -15.55 2.03 34.58
CA TRP A 13 -15.46 2.02 36.05
C TRP A 13 -16.85 1.88 36.69
N ALA A 14 -17.87 2.53 36.14
CA ALA A 14 -19.24 2.38 36.61
C ALA A 14 -19.78 0.95 36.46
N VAL A 15 -19.59 0.31 35.29
CA VAL A 15 -20.03 -1.08 35.04
C VAL A 15 -19.26 -2.07 35.92
N SER A 16 -17.94 -1.88 36.10
CA SER A 16 -17.13 -2.73 36.99
C SER A 16 -17.50 -2.55 38.46
N ALA A 17 -17.72 -1.31 38.92
CA ALA A 17 -18.19 -1.03 40.27
C ALA A 17 -19.58 -1.63 40.52
N LEU A 18 -20.49 -1.53 39.54
CA LEU A 18 -21.80 -2.17 39.60
C LEU A 18 -21.68 -3.70 39.69
N ALA A 19 -20.82 -4.32 38.87
CA ALA A 19 -20.60 -5.77 38.94
C ALA A 19 -20.09 -6.21 40.32
N VAL A 20 -19.12 -5.50 40.90
CA VAL A 20 -18.59 -5.78 42.24
C VAL A 20 -19.67 -5.58 43.31
N LEU A 21 -20.47 -4.51 43.21
CA LEU A 21 -21.55 -4.23 44.15
C LEU A 21 -22.62 -5.32 44.11
N LEU A 22 -23.01 -5.80 42.92
CA LEU A 22 -23.96 -6.89 42.76
C LEU A 22 -23.44 -8.21 43.34
N ILE A 23 -22.17 -8.55 43.10
CA ILE A 23 -21.54 -9.75 43.68
C ILE A 23 -21.48 -9.63 45.20
N GLY A 24 -21.07 -8.47 45.72
CA GLY A 24 -21.02 -8.20 47.16
C GLY A 24 -22.40 -8.29 47.82
N TYR A 25 -23.42 -7.70 47.21
CA TYR A 25 -24.81 -7.81 47.67
C TYR A 25 -25.27 -9.26 47.75
N LEU A 26 -25.05 -10.06 46.69
CA LEU A 26 -25.46 -11.46 46.68
C LEU A 26 -24.67 -12.32 47.67
N ALA A 27 -23.40 -12.00 47.91
CA ALA A 27 -22.61 -12.63 48.97
C ALA A 27 -23.22 -12.36 50.35
N VAL A 28 -23.58 -11.10 50.62
CA VAL A 28 -24.23 -10.68 51.88
C VAL A 28 -25.61 -11.34 52.05
N VAL A 29 -26.42 -11.40 50.99
CA VAL A 29 -27.72 -12.10 51.00
C VAL A 29 -27.55 -13.61 51.24
N ALA A 30 -26.51 -14.22 50.68
CA ALA A 30 -26.22 -15.64 50.92
C ALA A 30 -25.77 -15.91 52.36
N LEU A 31 -25.02 -14.98 52.98
CA LEU A 31 -24.57 -15.08 54.37
C LEU A 31 -25.72 -14.83 55.37
N HIS A 32 -26.58 -13.86 55.05
CA HIS A 32 -27.67 -13.37 55.90
C HIS A 32 -28.97 -13.18 55.09
N PRO A 33 -29.72 -14.27 54.83
CA PRO A 33 -30.92 -14.22 53.99
C PRO A 33 -32.04 -13.34 54.56
N ALA A 34 -32.07 -13.11 55.87
CA ALA A 34 -33.05 -12.25 56.55
C ALA A 34 -33.03 -10.77 56.08
N ILE A 35 -31.96 -10.34 55.40
CA ILE A 35 -31.88 -8.99 54.81
C ILE A 35 -32.98 -8.77 53.76
N LEU A 36 -33.44 -9.83 53.09
CA LEU A 36 -34.52 -9.75 52.11
C LEU A 36 -35.87 -9.38 52.71
N ASP A 37 -36.07 -9.68 54.01
CA ASP A 37 -37.32 -9.37 54.73
C ASP A 37 -37.39 -7.90 55.16
N TRP A 38 -36.24 -7.19 55.12
CA TRP A 38 -36.13 -5.78 55.49
C TRP A 38 -36.23 -4.85 54.26
N LEU A 39 -36.29 -5.43 53.06
CA LEU A 39 -36.39 -4.68 51.82
C LEU A 39 -37.85 -4.40 51.45
N PRO A 40 -38.15 -3.23 50.83
CA PRO A 40 -39.48 -2.95 50.30
C PRO A 40 -39.95 -4.04 49.32
N ASP A 41 -41.26 -4.32 49.30
CA ASP A 41 -41.85 -5.40 48.50
C ASP A 41 -41.40 -5.38 47.03
N GLY A 42 -41.25 -4.19 46.44
CA GLY A 42 -40.80 -4.01 45.04
C GLY A 42 -39.32 -4.33 44.76
N LEU A 43 -38.47 -4.47 45.78
CA LEU A 43 -37.04 -4.78 45.66
C LEU A 43 -36.66 -6.14 46.25
N SER A 44 -37.51 -6.69 47.09
CA SER A 44 -37.28 -7.97 47.77
C SER A 44 -37.12 -9.16 46.80
N TRP A 45 -37.51 -9.05 45.53
CA TRP A 45 -37.33 -10.10 44.51
C TRP A 45 -35.86 -10.30 44.07
N PHE A 46 -35.02 -9.28 44.25
CA PHE A 46 -33.63 -9.28 43.80
C PHE A 46 -32.74 -9.97 44.85
N GLY A 47 -32.31 -11.20 44.56
CA GLY A 47 -31.55 -12.05 45.49
C GLY A 47 -32.36 -13.18 46.15
N ARG A 48 -33.69 -13.22 45.96
CA ARG A 48 -34.52 -14.36 46.43
C ARG A 48 -34.10 -15.68 45.78
N PRO A 49 -34.03 -16.79 46.54
CA PRO A 49 -33.82 -18.13 45.99
C PRO A 49 -34.71 -18.42 44.77
N GLY A 50 -34.13 -18.96 43.68
CA GLY A 50 -34.85 -19.27 42.44
C GLY A 50 -35.23 -18.06 41.55
N SER A 51 -34.77 -16.84 41.88
CA SER A 51 -35.08 -15.63 41.09
C SER A 51 -34.30 -15.58 39.76
N MET A 52 -34.94 -16.08 38.68
CA MET A 52 -34.39 -16.05 37.32
C MET A 52 -34.05 -14.63 36.82
N ALA A 53 -34.81 -13.63 37.27
CA ALA A 53 -34.56 -12.23 36.93
C ALA A 53 -33.25 -11.72 37.54
N THR A 54 -32.94 -12.10 38.79
CA THR A 54 -31.66 -11.77 39.46
C THR A 54 -30.49 -12.37 38.69
N THR A 55 -30.56 -13.66 38.37
CA THR A 55 -29.53 -14.38 37.62
C THR A 55 -29.27 -13.73 36.25
N THR A 56 -30.34 -13.43 35.51
CA THR A 56 -30.24 -12.81 34.17
C THR A 56 -29.58 -11.44 34.21
N ILE A 57 -29.93 -10.59 35.18
CA ILE A 57 -29.36 -9.24 35.32
C ILE A 57 -27.87 -9.31 35.65
N VAL A 58 -27.48 -10.15 36.61
CA VAL A 58 -26.07 -10.27 37.03
C VAL A 58 -25.21 -10.84 35.90
N VAL A 59 -25.68 -11.90 35.23
CA VAL A 59 -24.99 -12.45 34.04
C VAL A 59 -24.88 -11.40 32.93
N GLY A 60 -25.95 -10.64 32.68
CA GLY A 60 -25.95 -9.54 31.70
C GLY A 60 -24.89 -8.47 32.02
N VAL A 61 -24.82 -8.01 33.27
CA VAL A 61 -23.82 -7.03 33.73
C VAL A 61 -22.39 -7.58 33.59
N LEU A 62 -22.17 -8.85 33.93
CA LEU A 62 -20.86 -9.50 33.78
C LEU A 62 -20.44 -9.63 32.32
N ILE A 63 -21.37 -9.97 31.41
CA ILE A 63 -21.11 -10.02 29.97
C ILE A 63 -20.75 -8.63 29.45
N VAL A 64 -21.50 -7.59 29.82
CA VAL A 64 -21.22 -6.20 29.43
C VAL A 64 -19.85 -5.78 29.96
N CYS A 65 -19.53 -6.08 31.23
CA CYS A 65 -18.22 -5.82 31.83
C CYS A 65 -17.10 -6.50 31.01
N ALA A 66 -17.22 -7.79 30.70
CA ALA A 66 -16.25 -8.53 29.89
C ALA A 66 -16.11 -7.96 28.47
N MET A 67 -17.21 -7.57 27.83
CA MET A 67 -17.19 -6.92 26.50
C MET A 67 -16.47 -5.56 26.54
N THR A 68 -16.70 -4.75 27.58
CA THR A 68 -16.02 -3.46 27.72
C THR A 68 -14.51 -3.62 27.91
N PHE A 69 -14.06 -4.62 28.68
CA PHE A 69 -12.64 -4.95 28.83
C PHE A 69 -12.01 -5.47 27.53
N ARG A 70 -12.70 -6.35 26.80
CA ARG A 70 -12.21 -6.88 25.50
C ARG A 70 -12.07 -5.81 24.43
N SER A 71 -12.84 -4.71 24.50
CA SER A 71 -12.83 -3.65 23.50
C SER A 71 -11.54 -2.81 23.45
N ASN A 72 -10.70 -2.83 24.49
CA ASN A 72 -9.53 -1.96 24.60
C ASN A 72 -8.17 -2.68 24.52
N THR A 73 -8.12 -3.99 24.81
CA THR A 73 -6.88 -4.78 24.70
C THR A 73 -6.77 -5.43 23.33
N SER A 74 -6.26 -4.66 22.36
CA SER A 74 -6.14 -5.06 20.95
C SER A 74 -5.13 -6.20 20.68
N HIS A 75 -4.21 -6.53 21.58
CA HIS A 75 -3.06 -7.40 21.21
C HIS A 75 -2.71 -8.57 22.13
N ARG A 76 -3.45 -8.84 23.23
CA ARG A 76 -3.10 -9.94 24.17
C ARG A 76 -4.27 -10.87 24.46
N LEU A 77 -4.67 -11.67 23.47
CA LEU A 77 -5.70 -12.73 23.63
C LEU A 77 -5.39 -13.72 24.77
N VAL A 78 -4.11 -14.03 25.01
CA VAL A 78 -3.71 -14.97 26.07
C VAL A 78 -3.90 -14.34 27.46
N GLY A 79 -3.51 -13.08 27.66
CA GLY A 79 -3.65 -12.38 28.95
C GLY A 79 -5.11 -12.14 29.35
N VAL A 80 -5.98 -11.85 28.38
CA VAL A 80 -7.41 -11.61 28.63
C VAL A 80 -8.11 -12.87 29.13
N SER A 81 -7.79 -14.06 28.59
CA SER A 81 -8.33 -15.31 29.10
C SER A 81 -7.93 -15.55 30.56
N PHE A 82 -6.67 -15.28 30.93
CA PHE A 82 -6.23 -15.41 32.33
C PHE A 82 -6.95 -14.44 33.27
N THR A 83 -7.13 -13.18 32.88
CA THR A 83 -7.87 -12.21 33.70
C THR A 83 -9.34 -12.59 33.87
N VAL A 84 -10.01 -13.04 32.79
CA VAL A 84 -11.39 -13.51 32.86
C VAL A 84 -11.51 -14.75 33.74
N ILE A 85 -10.59 -15.71 33.62
CA ILE A 85 -10.54 -16.90 34.48
C ILE A 85 -10.34 -16.51 35.94
N ALA A 86 -9.40 -15.62 36.24
CA ALA A 86 -9.14 -15.16 37.61
C ALA A 86 -10.37 -14.47 38.24
N VAL A 87 -11.09 -13.65 37.47
CA VAL A 87 -12.33 -13.00 37.93
C VAL A 87 -13.43 -14.01 38.18
N LEU A 88 -13.65 -14.96 37.25
CA LEU A 88 -14.67 -16.01 37.42
C LEU A 88 -14.39 -16.90 38.63
N ILE A 89 -13.12 -17.31 38.81
CA ILE A 89 -12.72 -18.11 39.98
C ILE A 89 -12.90 -17.32 41.28
N SER A 90 -12.50 -16.04 41.30
CA SER A 90 -12.66 -15.19 42.49
C SER A 90 -14.13 -14.99 42.83
N MET A 91 -14.98 -14.78 41.83
CA MET A 91 -16.42 -14.66 42.03
C MET A 91 -17.03 -15.97 42.57
N SER A 92 -16.68 -17.11 41.97
CA SER A 92 -17.11 -18.44 42.46
C SER A 92 -16.66 -18.69 43.88
N ALA A 93 -15.44 -18.28 44.25
CA ALA A 93 -14.91 -18.42 45.60
C ALA A 93 -15.70 -17.57 46.61
N ILE A 94 -15.94 -16.29 46.31
CA ILE A 94 -16.65 -15.36 47.22
C ILE A 94 -18.10 -15.79 47.42
N LEU A 95 -18.82 -16.05 46.33
CA LEU A 95 -20.24 -16.43 46.40
C LEU A 95 -20.42 -17.84 46.97
N GLY A 96 -19.55 -18.79 46.61
CA GLY A 96 -19.56 -20.14 47.15
C GLY A 96 -19.28 -20.17 48.65
N LEU A 97 -18.24 -19.45 49.10
CA LEU A 97 -17.88 -19.39 50.52
C LEU A 97 -18.98 -18.74 51.35
N SER A 98 -19.58 -17.66 50.83
CA SER A 98 -20.68 -16.97 51.52
C SER A 98 -21.93 -17.84 51.60
N ALA A 99 -22.26 -18.61 50.56
CA ALA A 99 -23.42 -19.50 50.55
C ALA A 99 -23.25 -20.73 51.44
N TYR A 100 -22.04 -21.28 51.53
CA TYR A 100 -21.75 -22.45 52.37
C TYR A 100 -21.39 -22.10 53.81
N TRP A 101 -21.25 -20.81 54.17
CA TRP A 101 -20.73 -20.38 55.47
C TRP A 101 -21.47 -21.00 56.67
N ASN A 102 -22.80 -21.12 56.56
CA ASN A 102 -23.66 -21.68 57.61
C ASN A 102 -23.88 -23.20 57.49
N CYS A 103 -23.21 -23.89 56.56
CA CYS A 103 -23.31 -25.33 56.37
C CYS A 103 -22.29 -26.08 57.23
N HIS A 104 -22.58 -26.19 58.52
CA HIS A 104 -21.77 -26.92 59.50
C HIS A 104 -22.63 -27.57 60.58
N ASP A 105 -22.13 -28.63 61.20
CA ASP A 105 -22.75 -29.31 62.35
C ASP A 105 -21.66 -29.84 63.29
N GLU A 106 -22.03 -30.60 64.33
CA GLU A 106 -21.09 -31.15 65.31
C GLU A 106 -20.01 -32.07 64.69
N ASN A 107 -20.31 -32.69 63.55
CA ASN A 107 -19.40 -33.59 62.83
C ASN A 107 -18.68 -32.90 61.66
N HIS A 108 -19.06 -31.67 61.30
CA HIS A 108 -18.57 -30.91 60.15
C HIS A 108 -18.10 -29.51 60.61
N PRO A 109 -16.79 -29.26 60.79
CA PRO A 109 -16.28 -28.02 61.39
C PRO A 109 -16.70 -26.73 60.67
N ALA A 110 -17.06 -25.70 61.45
CA ALA A 110 -17.62 -24.43 60.97
C ALA A 110 -16.78 -23.65 59.97
N VAL A 111 -15.45 -23.79 60.00
CA VAL A 111 -14.54 -23.08 59.07
C VAL A 111 -14.09 -23.98 57.92
N PHE A 112 -13.85 -25.26 58.19
CA PHE A 112 -13.24 -26.16 57.21
C PHE A 112 -14.27 -26.66 56.18
N THR A 113 -15.51 -26.92 56.61
CA THR A 113 -16.57 -27.43 55.72
C THR A 113 -16.92 -26.44 54.61
N PRO A 114 -17.21 -25.15 54.89
CA PRO A 114 -17.50 -24.18 53.84
C PRO A 114 -16.33 -23.97 52.86
N LEU A 115 -15.10 -23.99 53.37
CA LEU A 115 -13.88 -23.87 52.55
C LEU A 115 -13.72 -25.06 51.60
N MET A 116 -13.92 -26.29 52.11
CA MET A 116 -13.84 -27.51 51.32
C MET A 116 -14.92 -27.55 50.23
N LEU A 117 -16.16 -27.21 50.55
CA LEU A 117 -17.28 -27.17 49.59
C LEU A 117 -17.04 -26.13 48.48
N THR A 118 -16.49 -24.97 48.85
CA THR A 118 -16.10 -23.93 47.88
C THR A 118 -14.96 -24.39 46.98
N ALA A 119 -13.97 -25.11 47.53
CA ALA A 119 -12.88 -25.69 46.74
C ALA A 119 -13.39 -26.76 45.75
N GLN A 120 -14.33 -27.61 46.17
CA GLN A 120 -14.97 -28.58 45.29
C GLN A 120 -15.78 -27.92 44.17
N LEU A 121 -16.47 -26.82 44.46
CA LEU A 121 -17.18 -26.01 43.48
C LEU A 121 -16.23 -25.46 42.40
N ILE A 122 -15.10 -24.89 42.80
CA ILE A 122 -14.09 -24.35 41.86
C ILE A 122 -13.48 -25.47 41.01
N LYS A 123 -13.36 -26.69 41.55
CA LYS A 123 -12.92 -27.89 40.80
C LYS A 123 -13.97 -28.39 39.79
N GLY A 124 -15.16 -27.79 39.76
CA GLY A 124 -16.23 -28.13 38.82
C GLY A 124 -17.31 -29.06 39.39
N SER A 125 -17.36 -29.27 40.71
CA SER A 125 -18.47 -29.98 41.35
C SER A 125 -19.72 -29.10 41.36
N SER A 126 -20.83 -29.58 40.79
CA SER A 126 -22.12 -28.88 40.73
C SER A 126 -23.22 -29.54 41.56
N GLY A 127 -22.91 -30.63 42.27
CA GLY A 127 -23.88 -31.38 43.07
C GLY A 127 -24.35 -30.60 44.30
N ASP A 128 -25.56 -30.92 44.76
CA ASP A 128 -26.08 -30.43 46.04
C ASP A 128 -25.40 -31.18 47.20
N TYR A 129 -24.96 -30.42 48.20
CA TYR A 129 -24.35 -30.99 49.40
C TYR A 129 -25.44 -31.33 50.42
N SER A 130 -25.37 -32.52 51.01
CA SER A 130 -26.32 -32.97 52.02
C SER A 130 -25.66 -32.98 53.40
N LEU A 131 -26.25 -32.24 54.34
CA LEU A 131 -25.85 -32.17 55.74
C LEU A 131 -27.00 -32.71 56.59
N GLY A 132 -26.78 -33.79 57.35
CA GLY A 132 -27.82 -34.42 58.16
C GLY A 132 -29.04 -34.92 57.36
N GLY A 133 -28.85 -35.32 56.10
CA GLY A 133 -29.93 -35.81 55.23
C GLY A 133 -30.77 -34.72 54.54
N ARG A 134 -30.40 -33.44 54.68
CA ARG A 134 -31.05 -32.30 54.00
C ARG A 134 -30.03 -31.55 53.15
N VAL A 135 -30.48 -30.98 52.04
CA VAL A 135 -29.65 -30.13 51.18
C VAL A 135 -29.21 -28.88 51.96
N CYS A 136 -27.93 -28.53 51.92
CA CYS A 136 -27.38 -27.32 52.52
C CYS A 136 -26.57 -26.52 51.48
N PRO A 137 -26.83 -25.21 51.33
CA PRO A 137 -27.87 -24.40 51.98
C PRO A 137 -29.29 -24.69 51.43
N SER A 138 -30.32 -24.55 52.27
CA SER A 138 -31.73 -24.64 51.88
C SER A 138 -32.54 -23.48 52.48
N PRO A 139 -33.29 -22.71 51.67
CA PRO A 139 -33.34 -22.76 50.20
C PRO A 139 -32.01 -22.31 49.54
N THR A 140 -31.70 -22.82 48.35
CA THR A 140 -30.46 -22.52 47.63
C THR A 140 -30.37 -21.03 47.26
N PRO A 141 -29.37 -20.27 47.74
CA PRO A 141 -29.20 -18.87 47.37
C PRO A 141 -28.85 -18.71 45.88
N VAL A 142 -29.37 -17.67 45.23
CA VAL A 142 -29.03 -17.34 43.83
C VAL A 142 -27.53 -17.11 43.63
N GLY A 143 -26.84 -16.61 44.66
CA GLY A 143 -25.38 -16.47 44.65
C GLY A 143 -24.66 -17.79 44.38
N LEU A 144 -25.16 -18.92 44.90
CA LEU A 144 -24.56 -20.24 44.70
C LEU A 144 -24.78 -20.76 43.27
N GLU A 145 -25.95 -20.51 42.67
CA GLU A 145 -26.22 -20.85 41.26
C GLU A 145 -25.29 -20.09 40.31
N LEU A 146 -25.08 -18.79 40.56
CA LEU A 146 -24.12 -17.97 39.81
C LEU A 146 -22.68 -18.45 40.01
N ALA A 147 -22.32 -18.86 41.22
CA ALA A 147 -21.00 -19.43 41.52
C ALA A 147 -20.73 -20.74 40.75
N ARG A 148 -21.74 -21.61 40.64
CA ARG A 148 -21.71 -22.85 39.83
C ARG A 148 -21.52 -22.54 38.35
N MET A 149 -22.31 -21.62 37.78
CA MET A 149 -22.18 -21.22 36.37
C MET A 149 -20.80 -20.62 36.05
N ALA A 150 -20.26 -19.80 36.96
CA ALA A 150 -18.97 -19.17 36.78
C ALA A 150 -17.79 -20.14 36.87
N ALA A 151 -17.85 -21.13 37.77
CA ALA A 151 -16.82 -22.17 37.89
C ALA A 151 -16.75 -23.01 36.60
N VAL A 152 -17.91 -23.43 36.07
CA VAL A 152 -17.98 -24.15 34.80
C VAL A 152 -17.46 -23.29 33.63
N SER A 153 -17.86 -22.02 33.60
CA SER A 153 -17.41 -21.07 32.56
C SER A 153 -15.89 -20.85 32.59
N ALA A 154 -15.27 -20.82 33.77
CA ALA A 154 -13.82 -20.71 33.93
C ALA A 154 -13.08 -21.91 33.34
N ILE A 155 -13.59 -23.14 33.57
CA ILE A 155 -13.03 -24.39 33.03
C ILE A 155 -13.10 -24.40 31.49
N PHE A 156 -14.27 -24.11 30.90
CA PHE A 156 -14.42 -24.06 29.43
C PHE A 156 -13.57 -22.96 28.79
N THR A 157 -13.44 -21.80 29.46
CA THR A 157 -12.58 -20.70 28.99
C THR A 157 -11.10 -21.09 29.05
N GLY A 158 -10.67 -21.81 30.10
CA GLY A 158 -9.32 -22.35 30.24
C GLY A 158 -9.00 -23.38 29.15
N LEU A 159 -9.88 -24.36 28.93
CA LEU A 159 -9.73 -25.37 27.88
C LEU A 159 -9.65 -24.72 26.49
N GLY A 160 -10.53 -23.76 26.20
CA GLY A 160 -10.50 -23.00 24.94
C GLY A 160 -9.19 -22.25 24.73
N GLY A 161 -8.60 -21.68 25.80
CA GLY A 161 -7.29 -21.04 25.76
C GLY A 161 -6.15 -22.00 25.38
N VAL A 162 -6.14 -23.21 25.95
CA VAL A 162 -5.12 -24.24 25.68
C VAL A 162 -5.22 -24.76 24.25
N VAL A 163 -6.43 -25.06 23.77
CA VAL A 163 -6.67 -25.53 22.39
C VAL A 163 -6.21 -24.47 21.37
N VAL A 164 -6.52 -23.19 21.61
CA VAL A 164 -6.03 -22.08 20.76
C VAL A 164 -4.51 -21.93 20.80
N GLY A 165 -3.88 -22.26 21.92
CA GLY A 165 -2.42 -22.27 22.08
C GLY A 165 -1.74 -23.37 21.26
N VAL A 166 -2.29 -24.59 21.28
CA VAL A 166 -1.74 -25.77 20.58
C VAL A 166 -2.01 -25.73 19.07
N PHE A 167 -3.21 -25.33 18.65
CA PHE A 167 -3.61 -25.24 17.24
C PHE A 167 -3.42 -23.84 16.64
N ARG A 168 -2.47 -23.08 17.16
CA ARG A 168 -2.34 -21.65 16.87
C ARG A 168 -2.09 -21.34 15.40
N SER A 169 -1.36 -22.19 14.68
CA SER A 169 -1.16 -22.07 13.22
C SER A 169 -2.46 -22.25 12.43
N GLN A 170 -3.30 -23.22 12.83
CA GLN A 170 -4.61 -23.45 12.19
C GLN A 170 -5.58 -22.31 12.49
N VAL A 171 -5.54 -21.75 13.72
CA VAL A 171 -6.35 -20.59 14.10
C VAL A 171 -5.94 -19.33 13.33
N ASP A 172 -4.63 -19.08 13.16
CA ASP A 172 -4.14 -17.96 12.36
C ASP A 172 -4.62 -18.06 10.90
N ARG A 173 -4.52 -19.27 10.30
CA ARG A 173 -5.03 -19.53 8.95
C ARG A 173 -6.55 -19.33 8.84
N LEU A 174 -7.31 -19.81 9.82
CA LEU A 174 -8.77 -19.65 9.85
C LEU A 174 -9.15 -18.16 9.92
N ARG A 175 -8.48 -17.40 10.80
CA ARG A 175 -8.72 -15.95 10.95
C ARG A 175 -8.33 -15.16 9.72
N ALA A 176 -7.23 -15.52 9.06
CA ALA A 176 -6.83 -14.91 7.79
C ALA A 176 -7.89 -15.15 6.69
N ASN A 177 -8.46 -16.36 6.62
CA ASN A 177 -9.47 -16.71 5.63
C ASN A 177 -10.84 -16.04 5.86
N PHE A 178 -11.18 -15.70 7.11
CA PHE A 178 -12.45 -15.02 7.46
C PHE A 178 -12.33 -13.50 7.58
N ALA A 179 -11.16 -12.92 7.34
CA ALA A 179 -10.98 -11.47 7.40
C ALA A 179 -11.67 -10.79 6.19
N ASP A 180 -12.40 -9.70 6.44
CA ASP A 180 -13.08 -8.92 5.39
C ASP A 180 -12.12 -8.12 4.50
N SER A 181 -10.93 -7.81 5.03
CA SER A 181 -9.84 -7.13 4.33
C SER A 181 -8.50 -7.65 4.83
N VAL A 182 -7.59 -7.96 3.90
CA VAL A 182 -6.29 -8.56 4.20
C VAL A 182 -5.15 -7.73 3.62
N THR A 183 -4.21 -7.36 4.47
CA THR A 183 -2.89 -6.86 4.08
C THR A 183 -1.90 -8.01 4.22
N ALA A 184 -1.41 -8.53 3.10
CA ALA A 184 -0.57 -9.73 3.06
C ALA A 184 0.90 -9.37 2.83
N ILE A 185 1.80 -9.96 3.60
CA ILE A 185 3.25 -9.92 3.40
C ILE A 185 3.72 -11.33 3.08
N VAL A 186 4.41 -11.53 1.95
CA VAL A 186 4.84 -12.84 1.45
C VAL A 186 6.35 -12.91 1.39
N GLY A 187 6.91 -13.89 2.10
CA GLY A 187 8.35 -13.98 2.33
C GLY A 187 8.77 -12.95 3.36
N VAL A 188 9.57 -13.38 4.33
CA VAL A 188 10.19 -12.50 5.33
C VAL A 188 11.57 -13.05 5.64
N ASP A 189 12.52 -12.15 5.83
CA ASP A 189 13.87 -12.39 6.32
C ASP A 189 14.23 -11.37 7.42
N ASP A 190 15.47 -11.39 7.89
CA ASP A 190 15.93 -10.59 9.02
C ASP A 190 15.83 -9.08 8.74
N ASP A 191 15.98 -8.64 7.49
CA ASP A 191 15.88 -7.23 7.11
C ASP A 191 14.43 -6.73 7.12
N THR A 192 13.45 -7.63 7.00
CA THR A 192 12.04 -7.27 6.76
C THR A 192 11.19 -7.15 8.03
N GLU A 193 11.74 -7.45 9.22
CA GLU A 193 10.98 -7.39 10.47
C GLU A 193 10.52 -5.96 10.80
N SER A 194 11.37 -4.97 10.53
CA SER A 194 11.06 -3.53 10.58
C SER A 194 9.87 -3.17 9.68
N MET A 195 9.85 -3.69 8.45
CA MET A 195 8.76 -3.50 7.51
C MET A 195 7.45 -4.06 8.05
N VAL A 196 7.45 -5.25 8.63
CA VAL A 196 6.26 -5.84 9.26
C VAL A 196 5.74 -4.94 10.39
N SER A 197 6.64 -4.41 11.23
CA SER A 197 6.27 -3.44 12.27
C SER A 197 5.69 -2.16 11.67
N GLY A 198 6.28 -1.62 10.61
CA GLY A 198 5.80 -0.39 9.95
C GLY A 198 4.41 -0.56 9.36
N VAL A 199 4.17 -1.67 8.64
CA VAL A 199 2.84 -2.04 8.11
C VAL A 199 1.84 -2.21 9.25
N ALA A 200 2.22 -2.83 10.37
CA ALA A 200 1.32 -3.01 11.50
C ALA A 200 0.85 -1.68 12.12
N ARG A 201 1.69 -0.63 12.11
CA ARG A 201 1.35 0.70 12.63
C ARG A 201 0.42 1.48 11.69
N THR A 202 0.55 1.30 10.38
CA THR A 202 -0.24 2.01 9.35
C THR A 202 -1.46 1.21 8.87
N LEU A 203 -1.71 0.04 9.46
CA LEU A 203 -2.81 -0.84 9.10
C LEU A 203 -4.18 -0.18 9.38
N ASP A 204 -5.07 -0.14 8.38
CA ASP A 204 -6.46 0.26 8.58
C ASP A 204 -7.11 -0.63 9.66
N ARG A 205 -7.93 -0.04 10.53
CA ARG A 205 -8.62 -0.69 11.66
C ARG A 205 -9.47 -1.88 11.25
N ARG A 206 -9.86 -1.97 9.97
CA ARG A 206 -10.65 -3.07 9.39
C ARG A 206 -9.82 -4.11 8.67
N SER A 207 -8.54 -3.84 8.41
CA SER A 207 -7.64 -4.77 7.73
C SER A 207 -6.98 -5.71 8.72
N THR A 208 -6.73 -6.95 8.29
CA THR A 208 -5.96 -7.94 9.05
C THR A 208 -4.58 -8.10 8.41
N LEU A 209 -3.54 -7.92 9.21
CA LEU A 209 -2.16 -8.19 8.79
C LEU A 209 -1.91 -9.70 8.78
N VAL A 210 -1.54 -10.22 7.62
CA VAL A 210 -1.19 -11.63 7.41
C VAL A 210 0.22 -11.72 6.88
N VAL A 211 1.06 -12.52 7.55
CA VAL A 211 2.42 -12.82 7.08
C VAL A 211 2.47 -14.27 6.62
N ILE A 212 2.87 -14.48 5.37
CA ILE A 212 2.98 -15.78 4.73
C ILE A 212 4.47 -16.15 4.66
N THR A 213 4.87 -17.18 5.39
CA THR A 213 6.27 -17.65 5.46
C THR A 213 6.36 -19.18 5.41
N SER A 214 7.56 -19.73 5.30
CA SER A 214 7.81 -21.18 5.26
C SER A 214 7.69 -21.84 6.63
N ALA A 215 7.42 -23.15 6.64
CA ALA A 215 7.54 -23.95 7.85
C ALA A 215 9.02 -24.02 8.28
N GLY A 216 9.32 -23.70 9.55
CA GLY A 216 10.68 -23.67 10.09
C GLY A 216 11.25 -22.29 10.35
N ASP A 217 10.53 -21.22 9.97
CA ASP A 217 10.93 -19.84 10.28
C ASP A 217 10.87 -19.57 11.81
N ASP A 218 12.00 -19.25 12.43
CA ASP A 218 12.13 -18.99 13.86
C ASP A 218 11.49 -17.64 14.27
N ARG A 219 11.28 -16.73 13.30
CA ARG A 219 10.65 -15.41 13.50
C ARG A 219 9.14 -15.48 13.72
N VAL A 220 8.51 -16.64 13.51
CA VAL A 220 7.04 -16.80 13.63
C VAL A 220 6.50 -16.24 14.95
N GLN A 221 7.20 -16.44 16.06
CA GLN A 221 6.77 -15.89 17.36
C GLN A 221 6.97 -14.37 17.45
N ARG A 222 8.05 -13.82 16.88
CA ARG A 222 8.30 -12.37 16.82
C ARG A 222 7.23 -11.67 15.99
N LEU A 223 6.94 -12.18 14.79
CA LEU A 223 5.90 -11.66 13.89
C LEU A 223 4.50 -11.65 14.52
N ARG A 224 4.16 -12.69 15.30
CA ARG A 224 2.91 -12.73 16.05
C ARG A 224 2.82 -11.68 17.15
N ARG A 225 3.95 -11.32 17.79
CA ARG A 225 4.00 -10.23 18.79
C ARG A 225 3.73 -8.87 18.16
N LEU A 226 4.13 -8.68 16.90
CA LEU A 226 3.79 -7.51 16.07
C LEU A 226 2.30 -7.48 15.63
N GLY A 227 1.50 -8.49 16.01
CA GLY A 227 0.07 -8.54 15.75
C GLY A 227 -0.32 -9.28 14.47
N ALA A 228 0.65 -9.76 13.69
CA ALA A 228 0.39 -10.50 12.45
C ALA A 228 -0.27 -11.87 12.71
N ARG A 229 -1.06 -12.33 11.73
CA ARG A 229 -1.49 -13.72 11.61
C ARG A 229 -0.52 -14.44 10.69
N VAL A 230 0.17 -15.46 11.20
CA VAL A 230 1.22 -16.13 10.44
C VAL A 230 0.65 -17.38 9.77
N VAL A 231 0.67 -17.39 8.44
CA VAL A 231 0.23 -18.51 7.60
C VAL A 231 1.46 -19.21 7.04
N LEU A 232 1.61 -20.48 7.36
CA LEU A 232 2.72 -21.29 6.88
C LEU A 232 2.37 -21.92 5.53
N VAL A 233 3.26 -21.78 4.55
CA VAL A 233 3.14 -22.37 3.21
C VAL A 233 4.44 -23.06 2.83
N ASP A 234 4.37 -23.95 1.85
CA ASP A 234 5.57 -24.49 1.21
C ASP A 234 5.80 -23.75 -0.11
N PHE A 235 6.79 -22.86 -0.14
CA PHE A 235 7.09 -22.06 -1.32
C PHE A 235 7.63 -22.91 -2.49
N ASN A 236 8.10 -24.13 -2.26
CA ASN A 236 8.48 -25.05 -3.33
C ASN A 236 7.27 -25.70 -4.00
N THR A 237 6.09 -25.60 -3.39
CA THR A 237 4.83 -26.13 -3.90
C THR A 237 3.83 -24.98 -4.15
N PRO A 238 3.78 -24.40 -5.37
CA PRO A 238 2.95 -23.23 -5.70
C PRO A 238 1.47 -23.35 -5.29
N ALA A 239 0.91 -24.56 -5.34
CA ALA A 239 -0.47 -24.83 -4.94
C ALA A 239 -0.78 -24.44 -3.48
N THR A 240 0.21 -24.48 -2.58
CA THR A 240 0.01 -24.14 -1.16
C THR A 240 -0.23 -22.64 -0.96
N LEU A 241 0.39 -21.79 -1.79
CA LEU A 241 0.21 -20.33 -1.78
C LEU A 241 -1.12 -19.94 -2.45
N VAL A 242 -1.41 -20.50 -3.62
CA VAL A 242 -2.58 -20.15 -4.45
C VAL A 242 -3.90 -20.61 -3.82
N SER A 243 -3.88 -21.70 -3.04
CA SER A 243 -5.08 -22.28 -2.40
C SER A 243 -5.63 -21.46 -1.21
N LEU A 244 -4.94 -20.40 -0.77
CA LEU A 244 -5.39 -19.58 0.36
C LEU A 244 -6.67 -18.81 -0.01
N ARG A 245 -7.70 -18.88 0.84
CA ARG A 245 -8.99 -18.19 0.58
C ARG A 245 -8.91 -16.68 0.82
N LEU A 246 -7.87 -16.23 1.52
CA LEU A 246 -7.62 -14.82 1.84
C LEU A 246 -7.51 -13.91 0.60
N TRP A 247 -7.12 -14.46 -0.56
CA TRP A 247 -6.90 -13.68 -1.79
C TRP A 247 -8.15 -12.91 -2.24
N ARG A 248 -9.35 -13.47 -2.04
CA ARG A 248 -10.63 -12.79 -2.33
C ARG A 248 -10.76 -11.45 -1.62
N ASN A 249 -10.24 -11.38 -0.40
CA ASN A 249 -10.35 -10.21 0.48
C ASN A 249 -9.06 -9.40 0.54
N LEU A 250 -8.10 -9.66 -0.36
CA LEU A 250 -6.85 -8.90 -0.45
C LEU A 250 -7.15 -7.40 -0.64
N SER A 251 -6.44 -6.58 0.11
CA SER A 251 -6.48 -5.12 0.01
C SER A 251 -5.12 -4.49 -0.27
N ARG A 252 -4.02 -5.15 0.13
CA ARG A 252 -2.64 -4.72 -0.10
C ARG A 252 -1.70 -5.93 -0.06
N LEU A 253 -0.68 -5.95 -0.91
CA LEU A 253 0.30 -7.04 -1.02
C LEU A 253 1.73 -6.51 -0.89
N TYR A 254 2.55 -7.21 -0.12
CA TYR A 254 3.98 -7.02 -0.02
C TYR A 254 4.69 -8.32 -0.42
N LEU A 255 5.65 -8.25 -1.34
CA LEU A 255 6.49 -9.38 -1.75
C LEU A 255 7.93 -9.08 -1.34
N MET A 256 8.42 -9.72 -0.28
CA MET A 256 9.62 -9.29 0.43
C MET A 256 10.78 -10.31 0.36
N ALA A 257 10.82 -11.19 -0.64
CA ALA A 257 12.01 -12.02 -0.84
C ALA A 257 13.20 -11.15 -1.26
N ALA A 258 14.41 -11.47 -0.79
CA ALA A 258 15.64 -10.79 -1.18
C ALA A 258 15.93 -10.91 -2.69
N ASP A 259 15.56 -12.03 -3.31
CA ASP A 259 15.68 -12.23 -4.76
C ASP A 259 14.42 -11.67 -5.50
N PRO A 260 14.58 -10.65 -6.35
CA PRO A 260 13.48 -10.09 -7.14
C PRO A 260 12.79 -11.11 -8.05
N ALA A 261 13.52 -12.10 -8.59
CA ALA A 261 12.95 -13.10 -9.50
C ALA A 261 11.90 -13.98 -8.77
N VAL A 262 12.18 -14.32 -7.50
CA VAL A 262 11.24 -15.05 -6.64
C VAL A 262 9.97 -14.22 -6.39
N ASN A 263 10.12 -12.90 -6.20
CA ASN A 263 8.97 -12.02 -6.06
C ASN A 263 8.14 -11.97 -7.35
N MET A 264 8.77 -11.91 -8.53
CA MET A 264 8.05 -11.90 -9.81
C MET A 264 7.26 -13.18 -10.06
N LEU A 265 7.86 -14.34 -9.76
CA LEU A 265 7.17 -15.63 -9.88
C LEU A 265 5.94 -15.70 -8.96
N ARG A 266 6.07 -15.20 -7.72
CA ARG A 266 4.94 -15.13 -6.77
C ARG A 266 3.87 -14.14 -7.22
N LEU A 267 4.27 -13.00 -7.79
CA LEU A 267 3.34 -11.99 -8.28
C LEU A 267 2.47 -12.53 -9.41
N ASP A 268 3.05 -13.25 -10.36
CA ASP A 268 2.32 -13.91 -11.46
C ASP A 268 1.31 -14.95 -10.92
N LEU A 269 1.75 -15.84 -10.03
CA LEU A 269 0.88 -16.85 -9.41
C LEU A 269 -0.30 -16.22 -8.66
N ILE A 270 -0.04 -15.20 -7.84
CA ILE A 270 -1.08 -14.49 -7.07
C ILE A 270 -1.97 -13.69 -8.02
N GLY A 271 -1.40 -13.05 -9.05
CA GLY A 271 -2.12 -12.26 -10.05
C GLY A 271 -3.13 -13.09 -10.82
N ARG A 272 -2.74 -14.27 -11.33
CA ARG A 272 -3.65 -15.22 -11.98
C ARG A 272 -4.76 -15.68 -11.05
N ARG A 273 -4.42 -16.00 -9.79
CA ARG A 273 -5.43 -16.40 -8.81
C ARG A 273 -6.43 -15.29 -8.50
N LEU A 274 -5.96 -14.06 -8.35
CA LEU A 274 -6.82 -12.91 -8.11
C LEU A 274 -7.76 -12.67 -9.28
N ALA A 275 -7.32 -12.88 -10.51
CA ALA A 275 -8.16 -12.79 -11.70
C ALA A 275 -9.39 -13.71 -11.66
N GLU A 276 -9.27 -14.87 -11.01
CA GLU A 276 -10.36 -15.83 -10.86
C GLU A 276 -11.31 -15.51 -9.70
N VAL A 277 -10.83 -14.86 -8.64
CA VAL A 277 -11.55 -14.76 -7.35
C VAL A 277 -11.93 -13.34 -6.93
N ALA A 278 -11.41 -12.31 -7.59
CA ALA A 278 -11.64 -10.92 -7.22
C ALA A 278 -11.59 -9.95 -8.41
N ASP A 279 -12.60 -9.07 -8.49
CA ASP A 279 -12.68 -8.02 -9.52
C ASP A 279 -11.96 -6.71 -9.12
N LYS A 280 -11.24 -6.71 -7.99
CA LYS A 280 -10.56 -5.51 -7.49
C LYS A 280 -9.40 -5.15 -8.41
N ARG A 281 -9.31 -3.87 -8.78
CA ARG A 281 -8.21 -3.30 -9.56
C ARG A 281 -7.42 -2.29 -8.73
N ARG A 282 -6.20 -1.98 -9.18
CA ARG A 282 -5.23 -1.08 -8.52
C ARG A 282 -5.02 -1.38 -7.03
N LEU A 283 -4.88 -2.65 -6.68
CA LEU A 283 -4.46 -3.05 -5.33
C LEU A 283 -3.03 -2.56 -5.09
N PRO A 284 -2.70 -1.91 -3.96
CA PRO A 284 -1.34 -1.52 -3.68
C PRO A 284 -0.46 -2.76 -3.56
N LEU A 285 0.65 -2.75 -4.29
CA LEU A 285 1.66 -3.79 -4.34
C LEU A 285 3.01 -3.15 -4.05
N ILE A 286 3.73 -3.67 -3.06
CA ILE A 286 5.11 -3.26 -2.78
C ILE A 286 6.01 -4.48 -2.93
N VAL A 287 7.02 -4.38 -3.78
CA VAL A 287 7.96 -5.47 -4.06
C VAL A 287 9.35 -5.10 -3.55
N ARG A 288 10.03 -6.03 -2.89
CA ARG A 288 11.45 -5.87 -2.55
C ARG A 288 12.29 -6.04 -3.82
N ILE A 289 12.99 -4.97 -4.20
CA ILE A 289 14.04 -4.98 -5.20
C ILE A 289 15.15 -4.10 -4.64
N ASP A 290 16.23 -4.73 -4.18
CA ASP A 290 17.30 -3.99 -3.52
C ASP A 290 18.11 -3.16 -4.51
N ASP A 291 18.37 -3.69 -5.70
CA ASP A 291 19.13 -2.98 -6.74
C ASP A 291 18.34 -1.77 -7.29
N PRO A 292 18.87 -0.53 -7.16
CA PRO A 292 18.16 0.68 -7.59
C PRO A 292 17.91 0.76 -9.10
N TRP A 293 18.79 0.18 -9.93
CA TRP A 293 18.61 0.16 -11.38
C TRP A 293 17.42 -0.71 -11.76
N LEU A 294 17.41 -1.92 -11.20
CA LEU A 294 16.32 -2.86 -11.43
C LEU A 294 15.00 -2.32 -10.86
N ALA A 295 15.04 -1.66 -9.69
CA ALA A 295 13.88 -1.04 -9.07
C ALA A 295 13.22 -0.01 -9.99
N GLU A 296 14.00 0.94 -10.52
CA GLU A 296 13.46 2.02 -11.37
C GLU A 296 12.97 1.51 -12.73
N ALA A 297 13.75 0.64 -13.38
CA ALA A 297 13.34 0.01 -14.63
C ALA A 297 12.04 -0.79 -14.45
N TRP A 298 11.92 -1.52 -13.34
CA TRP A 298 10.71 -2.27 -13.02
C TRP A 298 9.52 -1.36 -12.75
N ARG A 299 9.68 -0.29 -11.95
CA ARG A 299 8.62 0.72 -11.70
C ARG A 299 8.07 1.24 -13.02
N ALA A 300 8.95 1.67 -13.94
CA ALA A 300 8.53 2.22 -15.22
C ALA A 300 7.78 1.19 -16.10
N GLN A 301 8.19 -0.08 -16.08
CA GLN A 301 7.58 -1.12 -16.92
C GLN A 301 6.23 -1.63 -16.39
N GLN A 302 6.03 -1.72 -15.07
CA GLN A 302 4.80 -2.26 -14.48
C GLN A 302 3.53 -1.46 -14.79
N PHE A 303 3.71 -0.23 -15.26
CA PHE A 303 2.65 0.67 -15.63
C PHE A 303 2.19 0.53 -17.10
N GLY A 304 2.62 -0.53 -17.79
CA GLY A 304 2.61 -0.69 -19.25
C GLY A 304 1.42 -1.40 -19.89
N GLY A 305 0.40 -1.82 -19.14
CA GLY A 305 -0.71 -2.61 -19.65
C GLY A 305 -2.07 -1.96 -19.44
N SER A 306 -3.03 -2.25 -20.31
CA SER A 306 -4.42 -1.79 -20.20
C SER A 306 -5.25 -2.57 -19.17
N ASP A 307 -4.68 -3.52 -18.41
CA ASP A 307 -5.39 -4.23 -17.33
C ASP A 307 -4.50 -4.51 -16.12
N THR A 308 -3.85 -3.46 -15.61
CA THR A 308 -2.99 -3.60 -14.44
C THR A 308 -3.82 -3.66 -13.15
N ARG A 309 -3.90 -4.87 -12.56
CA ARG A 309 -4.59 -5.08 -11.26
C ARG A 309 -3.87 -4.40 -10.08
N TRP A 310 -2.64 -3.97 -10.28
CA TRP A 310 -1.75 -3.47 -9.23
C TRP A 310 -1.51 -1.96 -9.38
N ALA A 311 -1.45 -1.27 -8.24
CA ALA A 311 -0.75 0.00 -8.10
C ALA A 311 0.61 -0.35 -7.49
N ALA A 312 1.56 -0.65 -8.37
CA ALA A 312 2.85 -1.21 -7.99
C ALA A 312 3.81 -0.13 -7.50
N ASP A 313 4.68 -0.52 -6.56
CA ASP A 313 5.84 0.23 -6.12
C ASP A 313 6.90 -0.75 -5.60
N VAL A 314 8.09 -0.23 -5.34
CA VAL A 314 9.28 -0.99 -4.95
C VAL A 314 9.88 -0.41 -3.68
N VAL A 315 10.42 -1.30 -2.85
CA VAL A 315 11.27 -0.94 -1.71
C VAL A 315 12.60 -1.69 -1.83
N GLY A 316 13.71 -1.01 -1.54
CA GLY A 316 15.04 -1.61 -1.57
C GLY A 316 15.92 -1.13 -0.43
N LYS A 317 16.83 -1.99 0.05
CA LYS A 317 17.72 -1.67 1.19
C LYS A 317 18.58 -0.44 0.91
N TYR A 318 19.04 -0.25 -0.32
CA TYR A 318 19.89 0.88 -0.69
C TYR A 318 19.10 2.19 -0.73
N GLU A 319 17.89 2.19 -1.32
CA GLU A 319 17.00 3.36 -1.33
C GLU A 319 16.58 3.77 0.09
N VAL A 320 16.19 2.81 0.92
CA VAL A 320 15.80 3.05 2.32
C VAL A 320 16.99 3.58 3.13
N THR A 321 18.17 2.99 2.97
CA THR A 321 19.40 3.44 3.65
C THR A 321 19.82 4.84 3.20
N ALA A 322 19.79 5.13 1.89
CA ALA A 322 20.08 6.45 1.35
C ALA A 322 19.15 7.52 1.93
N SER A 323 17.84 7.25 1.93
CA SER A 323 16.85 8.15 2.51
C SER A 323 17.12 8.44 3.98
N ARG A 324 17.48 7.40 4.74
CA ARG A 324 17.77 7.48 6.18
C ARG A 324 19.04 8.27 6.50
N LEU A 325 20.10 8.09 5.71
CA LEU A 325 21.34 8.86 5.81
C LEU A 325 21.08 10.33 5.50
N LEU A 326 20.37 10.61 4.40
CA LEU A 326 20.04 11.98 3.98
C LEU A 326 19.10 12.67 4.97
N ASP A 327 18.10 11.98 5.54
CA ASP A 327 17.26 12.52 6.61
C ASP A 327 18.08 12.95 7.83
N GLY A 328 19.03 12.11 8.24
CA GLY A 328 19.95 12.40 9.34
C GLY A 328 20.82 13.63 9.07
N ILE A 329 21.40 13.73 7.87
CA ILE A 329 22.29 14.83 7.49
C ILE A 329 21.51 16.15 7.32
N ILE A 330 20.43 16.12 6.52
CA ILE A 330 19.62 17.31 6.18
C ILE A 330 18.90 17.83 7.42
N GLY A 331 18.44 16.94 8.31
CA GLY A 331 17.73 17.31 9.54
C GLY A 331 18.54 18.21 10.49
N THR A 332 19.88 18.21 10.38
CA THR A 332 20.75 19.12 11.16
C THR A 332 20.65 20.57 10.71
N GLY A 333 20.27 20.81 9.45
CA GLY A 333 20.21 22.13 8.81
C GLY A 333 21.56 22.84 8.63
N ARG A 334 22.69 22.16 8.86
CA ARG A 334 24.04 22.75 8.75
C ARG A 334 24.76 22.39 7.46
N THR A 335 24.52 21.18 6.95
CA THR A 335 25.27 20.63 5.82
C THR A 335 24.86 21.26 4.50
N LYS A 336 25.82 21.84 3.79
CA LYS A 336 25.69 22.40 2.45
C LYS A 336 26.25 21.49 1.36
N ARG A 337 27.22 20.62 1.69
CA ARG A 337 27.84 19.69 0.74
C ARG A 337 28.07 18.31 1.36
N ILE A 338 27.80 17.26 0.59
CA ILE A 338 28.04 15.86 0.96
C ILE A 338 29.03 15.27 -0.04
N PHE A 339 30.14 14.72 0.46
CA PHE A 339 31.07 13.92 -0.33
C PHE A 339 30.71 12.44 -0.21
N VAL A 340 30.36 11.81 -1.33
CA VAL A 340 30.08 10.37 -1.40
C VAL A 340 31.29 9.68 -1.98
N CYS A 341 31.97 8.88 -1.16
CA CYS A 341 33.25 8.26 -1.48
C CYS A 341 33.06 6.77 -1.78
N GLY A 342 33.36 6.36 -3.01
CA GLY A 342 33.18 5.00 -3.50
C GLY A 342 31.99 4.86 -4.46
N THR A 343 31.96 3.72 -5.16
CA THR A 343 31.00 3.42 -6.22
C THR A 343 30.26 2.12 -5.95
N SER A 344 29.04 2.24 -5.41
CA SER A 344 28.14 1.12 -5.15
C SER A 344 26.69 1.47 -5.48
N GLN A 345 25.76 0.51 -5.33
CA GLN A 345 24.33 0.80 -5.45
C GLN A 345 23.86 1.90 -4.50
N LEU A 346 24.51 2.06 -3.34
CA LEU A 346 24.18 3.13 -2.40
C LEU A 346 24.49 4.52 -2.98
N THR A 347 25.58 4.65 -3.75
CA THR A 347 25.96 5.91 -4.42
C THR A 347 24.84 6.39 -5.34
N LEU A 348 24.29 5.49 -6.16
CA LEU A 348 23.18 5.79 -7.07
C LEU A 348 21.89 6.07 -6.32
N ALA A 349 21.61 5.31 -5.25
CA ALA A 349 20.44 5.53 -4.41
C ALA A 349 20.47 6.91 -3.71
N LEU A 350 21.65 7.38 -3.28
CA LEU A 350 21.82 8.73 -2.72
C LEU A 350 21.53 9.82 -3.76
N CYS A 351 22.06 9.68 -4.99
CA CYS A 351 21.76 10.62 -6.08
C CYS A 351 20.26 10.64 -6.43
N ALA A 352 19.64 9.47 -6.51
CA ALA A 352 18.22 9.31 -6.83
C ALA A 352 17.31 9.89 -5.74
N ASP A 353 17.56 9.60 -4.47
CA ASP A 353 16.78 10.12 -3.33
C ASP A 353 16.91 11.65 -3.23
N LEU A 354 18.11 12.20 -3.43
CA LEU A 354 18.32 13.65 -3.40
C LEU A 354 17.63 14.37 -4.57
N THR A 355 17.68 13.81 -5.77
CA THR A 355 16.92 14.31 -6.93
C THR A 355 15.41 14.24 -6.70
N ARG A 356 14.92 13.14 -6.11
CA ARG A 356 13.51 12.99 -5.75
C ARG A 356 13.08 14.06 -4.74
N ARG A 357 13.89 14.34 -3.72
CA ARG A 357 13.61 15.41 -2.75
C ARG A 357 13.56 16.79 -3.41
N ALA A 358 14.43 17.06 -4.38
CA ALA A 358 14.41 18.33 -5.09
C ALA A 358 13.11 18.50 -5.88
N LEU A 359 12.69 17.48 -6.63
CA LEU A 359 11.41 17.48 -7.33
C LEU A 359 10.23 17.72 -6.38
N GLU A 360 10.22 17.05 -5.22
CA GLU A 360 9.16 17.22 -4.23
C GLU A 360 9.16 18.61 -3.62
N ARG A 361 10.33 19.23 -3.43
CA ARG A 361 10.47 20.60 -2.91
C ARG A 361 10.07 21.66 -3.93
N ASP A 362 10.35 21.43 -5.20
CA ASP A 362 9.86 22.27 -6.30
C ASP A 362 8.32 22.21 -6.37
N PHE A 363 7.73 21.04 -6.10
CA PHE A 363 6.29 20.88 -6.00
C PHE A 363 5.72 21.55 -4.74
N TYR A 364 6.31 21.27 -3.58
CA TYR A 364 5.93 21.83 -2.29
C TYR A 364 7.07 21.72 -1.28
N THR A 365 7.61 22.88 -0.86
CA THR A 365 8.56 22.95 0.25
C THR A 365 7.85 23.32 1.55
N PRO A 366 7.88 22.46 2.58
CA PRO A 366 7.32 22.80 3.89
C PRO A 366 7.98 24.06 4.49
N PRO A 367 7.22 24.92 5.19
CA PRO A 367 7.80 26.07 5.87
C PRO A 367 8.91 25.65 6.85
N GLY A 368 10.07 26.31 6.76
CA GLY A 368 11.23 26.01 7.62
C GLY A 368 12.01 24.74 7.24
N ALA A 369 11.71 24.10 6.10
CA ALA A 369 12.50 22.98 5.61
C ALA A 369 13.97 23.42 5.35
N PRO A 370 14.98 22.69 5.87
CA PRO A 370 16.39 23.01 5.62
C PRO A 370 16.73 22.87 4.14
N ALA A 371 17.65 23.67 3.58
CA ALA A 371 18.08 23.57 2.17
C ALA A 371 18.65 22.17 1.83
N LEU A 372 18.53 21.74 0.56
CA LEU A 372 19.16 20.50 0.12
C LEU A 372 20.66 20.74 -0.07
N PRO A 373 21.53 19.84 0.40
CA PRO A 373 22.96 19.94 0.16
C PRO A 373 23.29 19.58 -1.30
N ALA A 374 24.42 20.10 -1.80
CA ALA A 374 25.04 19.60 -3.02
C ALA A 374 25.75 18.26 -2.74
N LEU A 375 25.87 17.42 -3.75
CA LEU A 375 26.50 16.11 -3.65
C LEU A 375 27.73 16.05 -4.57
N THR A 376 28.83 15.51 -4.08
CA THR A 376 30.06 15.31 -4.86
C THR A 376 30.48 13.86 -4.77
N LEU A 377 30.45 13.16 -5.91
CA LEU A 377 30.92 11.79 -6.06
C LEU A 377 32.45 11.78 -6.13
N VAL A 378 33.11 10.95 -5.34
CA VAL A 378 34.58 10.85 -5.28
C VAL A 378 35.00 9.40 -5.42
N GLU A 379 35.39 9.03 -6.64
CA GLU A 379 36.03 7.76 -6.99
C GLU A 379 36.60 7.85 -8.42
N ARG A 380 37.53 6.97 -8.79
CA ARG A 380 38.15 6.94 -10.13
C ARG A 380 37.14 6.89 -11.28
N ASP A 381 35.99 6.24 -11.07
CA ASP A 381 34.91 6.05 -12.03
C ASP A 381 33.66 6.90 -11.71
N ALA A 382 33.78 7.93 -10.86
CA ALA A 382 32.66 8.77 -10.44
C ALA A 382 31.88 9.41 -11.62
N ASP A 383 32.57 9.76 -12.71
CA ASP A 383 31.94 10.30 -13.93
C ASP A 383 30.99 9.29 -14.60
N GLU A 384 31.26 7.98 -14.52
CA GLU A 384 30.37 6.94 -15.06
C GLU A 384 29.05 6.92 -14.28
N TYR A 385 29.14 6.93 -12.96
CA TYR A 385 27.99 6.96 -12.07
C TYR A 385 27.15 8.24 -12.20
N LEU A 386 27.80 9.38 -12.46
CA LEU A 386 27.10 10.63 -12.74
C LEU A 386 26.34 10.55 -14.07
N ARG A 387 26.97 10.05 -15.13
CA ARG A 387 26.31 9.84 -16.44
C ARG A 387 25.12 8.90 -16.32
N ASP A 388 25.30 7.81 -15.60
CA ASP A 388 24.24 6.86 -15.32
C ASP A 388 23.05 7.51 -14.60
N HIS A 389 23.34 8.30 -13.56
CA HIS A 389 22.30 9.06 -12.86
C HIS A 389 21.58 10.06 -13.78
N HIS A 390 22.30 10.76 -14.66
CA HIS A 390 21.68 11.67 -15.63
C HIS A 390 20.77 10.93 -16.62
N PHE A 391 21.23 9.80 -17.16
CA PHE A 391 20.42 8.95 -18.03
C PHE A 391 19.09 8.56 -17.35
N TYR A 392 19.14 8.21 -16.05
CA TYR A 392 17.92 7.96 -15.28
C TYR A 392 16.98 9.14 -15.19
N ARG A 393 17.52 10.33 -14.89
CA ARG A 393 16.72 11.53 -14.76
C ARG A 393 15.97 11.85 -16.05
N GLU A 394 16.63 11.66 -17.19
CA GLU A 394 16.05 11.84 -18.51
C GLU A 394 14.94 10.81 -18.80
N GLN A 395 15.16 9.53 -18.48
CA GLN A 395 14.15 8.48 -18.69
C GLN A 395 12.89 8.69 -17.82
N ALA A 396 13.07 9.04 -16.54
CA ALA A 396 11.97 9.38 -15.64
C ALA A 396 11.24 10.67 -16.07
N GLY A 397 11.93 11.55 -16.81
CA GLY A 397 11.39 12.80 -17.31
C GLY A 397 11.27 13.88 -16.23
N PHE A 398 12.23 13.91 -15.30
CA PHE A 398 12.28 14.96 -14.27
C PHE A 398 12.57 16.31 -14.92
N ALA A 399 11.67 17.27 -14.71
CA ALA A 399 11.82 18.64 -15.20
C ALA A 399 12.63 19.54 -14.23
N SER A 400 12.89 19.08 -13.01
CA SER A 400 13.70 19.80 -12.02
C SER A 400 15.17 19.73 -12.41
N ASP A 401 15.85 20.88 -12.38
CA ASP A 401 17.32 20.95 -12.49
C ASP A 401 18.01 20.20 -11.34
N GLY A 402 17.29 19.97 -10.24
CA GLY A 402 17.75 19.21 -9.09
C GLY A 402 18.81 19.94 -8.27
N PRO A 403 19.33 19.31 -7.21
CA PRO A 403 20.50 19.80 -6.49
C PRO A 403 21.76 19.56 -7.35
N ALA A 404 22.80 20.37 -7.14
CA ALA A 404 24.07 20.17 -7.82
C ALA A 404 24.68 18.81 -7.41
N ILE A 405 24.88 17.94 -8.40
CA ILE A 405 25.58 16.65 -8.25
C ILE A 405 26.78 16.69 -9.19
N ASP A 406 27.97 16.70 -8.60
CA ASP A 406 29.24 16.77 -9.31
C ASP A 406 30.03 15.46 -9.12
N ALA A 407 31.00 15.20 -9.99
CA ALA A 407 31.90 14.06 -9.87
C ALA A 407 33.37 14.51 -9.87
N VAL A 408 34.19 13.80 -9.08
CA VAL A 408 35.63 13.95 -9.00
C VAL A 408 36.25 12.58 -9.27
N SER A 409 36.82 12.43 -10.46
CA SER A 409 37.46 11.18 -10.95
C SER A 409 38.84 10.94 -10.34
N GLU A 410 38.93 10.97 -9.01
CA GLU A 410 40.10 10.67 -8.20
C GLU A 410 39.72 9.66 -7.11
N ALA A 411 40.66 8.76 -6.75
CA ALA A 411 40.41 7.82 -5.66
C ALA A 411 40.22 8.58 -4.32
N PRO A 412 39.29 8.15 -3.44
CA PRO A 412 38.94 8.82 -2.19
C PRO A 412 40.01 8.60 -1.10
N THR A 413 41.23 8.99 -1.39
CA THR A 413 42.36 8.94 -0.45
C THR A 413 42.28 10.09 0.54
N ILE A 414 42.92 9.94 1.70
CA ILE A 414 42.97 11.02 2.71
C ILE A 414 43.51 12.34 2.12
N PRO A 415 44.61 12.38 1.34
CA PRO A 415 45.06 13.62 0.70
C PRO A 415 44.01 14.26 -0.22
N THR A 416 43.34 13.45 -1.06
CA THR A 416 42.28 13.94 -1.95
C THR A 416 41.13 14.52 -1.15
N LEU A 417 40.64 13.81 -0.13
CA LEU A 417 39.52 14.28 0.69
C LEU A 417 39.90 15.52 1.52
N LEU A 418 41.12 15.61 2.06
CA LEU A 418 41.58 16.80 2.76
C LEU A 418 41.64 18.03 1.85
N ARG A 419 42.06 17.84 0.59
CA ARG A 419 42.05 18.90 -0.43
C ARG A 419 40.62 19.34 -0.74
N LEU A 420 39.75 18.40 -1.10
CA LEU A 420 38.35 18.70 -1.47
C LEU A 420 37.55 19.33 -0.31
N ILE A 421 37.71 18.79 0.90
CA ILE A 421 37.06 19.33 2.10
C ILE A 421 37.64 20.71 2.43
N GLY A 422 38.95 20.92 2.29
CA GLY A 422 39.61 22.21 2.57
C GLY A 422 39.34 23.31 1.53
N GLU A 423 39.00 22.95 0.30
CA GLU A 423 38.44 23.86 -0.71
C GLU A 423 37.01 24.32 -0.36
N THR A 424 36.39 23.65 0.61
CA THR A 424 35.06 23.95 1.17
C THR A 424 35.13 24.24 2.66
N ASP A 425 34.00 24.48 3.31
CA ASP A 425 33.94 24.63 4.77
C ASP A 425 33.64 23.28 5.44
N PRO A 426 34.58 22.70 6.22
CA PRO A 426 34.39 21.43 6.90
C PRO A 426 33.18 21.42 7.86
N THR A 427 32.83 22.56 8.46
CA THR A 427 31.71 22.67 9.42
C THR A 427 30.34 22.58 8.75
N THR A 428 30.31 22.73 7.42
CA THR A 428 29.10 22.59 6.58
C THR A 428 29.19 21.40 5.63
N SER A 429 30.18 20.53 5.82
CA SER A 429 30.41 19.36 4.98
C SER A 429 29.99 18.07 5.70
N ALA A 430 29.69 17.03 4.94
CA ALA A 430 29.55 15.67 5.46
C ALA A 430 30.21 14.69 4.50
N VAL A 431 30.67 13.55 5.01
CA VAL A 431 31.30 12.48 4.21
C VAL A 431 30.51 11.19 4.40
N ILE A 432 30.15 10.53 3.30
CA ILE A 432 29.57 9.19 3.29
C ILE A 432 30.54 8.27 2.58
N LEU A 433 31.05 7.28 3.30
CA LEU A 433 31.93 6.25 2.77
C LEU A 433 31.11 5.00 2.46
N VAL A 434 30.89 4.72 1.17
CA VAL A 434 29.98 3.64 0.76
C VAL A 434 30.63 2.26 0.72
N ASP A 435 31.96 2.19 0.63
CA ASP A 435 32.70 0.94 0.53
C ASP A 435 33.29 0.49 1.88
N THR A 436 33.22 -0.81 2.16
CA THR A 436 33.68 -1.41 3.43
C THR A 436 35.18 -1.32 3.65
N HIS A 437 35.97 -1.09 2.61
CA HIS A 437 37.44 -0.95 2.70
C HIS A 437 37.91 0.43 3.20
N THR A 438 37.00 1.33 3.53
CA THR A 438 37.30 2.73 3.89
C THR A 438 37.27 3.03 5.40
N ALA A 439 37.10 2.01 6.26
CA ALA A 439 36.96 2.20 7.72
C ALA A 439 38.14 3.01 8.34
N THR A 440 39.36 2.80 7.85
CA THR A 440 40.54 3.58 8.28
C THR A 440 40.50 5.02 7.80
N THR A 441 39.94 5.29 6.63
CA THR A 441 39.72 6.64 6.09
C THR A 441 38.72 7.40 6.96
N GLY A 442 37.59 6.78 7.32
CA GLY A 442 36.57 7.40 8.17
C GLY A 442 37.10 7.84 9.53
N THR A 443 37.82 6.94 10.21
CA THR A 443 38.44 7.25 11.51
C THR A 443 39.45 8.40 11.41
N ARG A 444 40.26 8.42 10.34
CA ARG A 444 41.27 9.47 10.12
C ARG A 444 40.67 10.83 9.78
N LEU A 445 39.52 10.87 9.10
CA LEU A 445 38.77 12.10 8.83
C LEU A 445 38.12 12.62 10.10
N ALA A 446 37.41 11.76 10.84
CA ALA A 446 36.75 12.15 12.09
C ALA A 446 37.72 12.65 13.16
N ALA A 447 38.93 12.09 13.23
CA ALA A 447 39.99 12.59 14.11
C ALA A 447 40.53 13.99 13.70
N ARG A 448 40.46 14.35 12.42
CA ARG A 448 40.93 15.66 11.89
C ARG A 448 39.83 16.72 11.89
N PHE A 449 38.57 16.31 11.71
CA PHE A 449 37.40 17.17 11.68
C PHE A 449 36.34 16.64 12.67
N PRO A 450 36.52 16.85 13.98
CA PRO A 450 35.65 16.24 14.99
C PRO A 450 34.18 16.66 14.91
N GLU A 451 33.89 17.84 14.36
CA GLU A 451 32.54 18.40 14.20
C GLU A 451 31.90 18.10 12.83
N MET A 452 32.61 17.42 11.93
CA MET A 452 32.10 17.06 10.60
C MET A 452 31.47 15.66 10.66
N PRO A 453 30.20 15.48 10.25
CA PRO A 453 29.58 14.17 10.16
C PRO A 453 30.32 13.26 9.17
N VAL A 454 30.72 12.07 9.63
CA VAL A 454 31.34 11.03 8.79
C VAL A 454 30.54 9.75 8.94
N TYR A 455 30.07 9.20 7.84
CA TYR A 455 29.30 7.96 7.80
C TYR A 455 30.13 6.86 7.16
N THR A 456 30.19 5.70 7.79
CA THR A 456 30.94 4.53 7.27
C THR A 456 30.09 3.28 7.34
N SER A 457 30.12 2.47 6.27
CA SER A 457 29.42 1.19 6.27
C SER A 457 30.10 0.20 7.22
N ASP A 458 29.31 -0.44 8.09
CA ASP A 458 29.77 -1.56 8.92
C ASP A 458 28.75 -2.70 8.84
N LEU A 459 29.23 -3.89 8.46
CA LEU A 459 28.41 -5.09 8.29
C LEU A 459 27.98 -5.73 9.62
N ASN A 460 28.62 -5.35 10.74
CA ASN A 460 28.35 -5.92 12.07
C ASN A 460 27.51 -4.99 12.96
N THR A 461 27.11 -3.82 12.47
CA THR A 461 26.35 -2.82 13.25
C THR A 461 24.86 -3.17 13.24
N SER A 462 24.19 -3.12 14.39
CA SER A 462 22.74 -3.29 14.47
C SER A 462 22.04 -1.94 14.28
N ILE A 463 20.74 -1.92 13.95
CA ILE A 463 19.99 -0.65 13.73
C ILE A 463 20.02 0.26 14.97
N ASP A 464 20.04 -0.34 16.16
CA ASP A 464 20.10 0.39 17.43
C ASP A 464 21.46 1.12 17.62
N ASP A 465 22.51 0.66 16.91
CA ASP A 465 23.87 1.17 17.00
C ASP A 465 24.16 2.29 15.98
N ASP A 466 23.27 2.55 15.00
CA ASP A 466 23.45 3.57 13.94
C ASP A 466 23.60 5.01 14.47
N SER A 467 23.25 5.25 15.74
CA SER A 467 23.37 6.56 16.41
C SER A 467 24.64 6.72 17.25
N ILE A 468 25.40 5.64 17.45
CA ILE A 468 26.57 5.64 18.32
C ILE A 468 27.74 6.34 17.61
N GLN A 469 28.22 7.41 18.24
CA GLN A 469 29.39 8.15 17.79
C GLN A 469 30.64 7.54 18.41
N VAL A 470 31.52 6.99 17.56
CA VAL A 470 32.72 6.26 18.04
C VAL A 470 33.91 7.21 18.25
N VAL A 471 34.17 8.09 17.27
CA VAL A 471 35.23 9.11 17.31
C VAL A 471 34.72 10.37 16.61
N GLY A 472 34.69 11.51 17.30
CA GLY A 472 34.07 12.73 16.75
C GLY A 472 32.60 12.47 16.39
N LEU A 473 32.15 12.95 15.22
CA LEU A 473 30.84 12.62 14.65
C LEU A 473 30.88 11.44 13.65
N LEU A 474 31.79 10.48 13.83
CA LEU A 474 31.82 9.23 13.05
C LEU A 474 30.67 8.31 13.46
N GLN A 475 29.82 7.96 12.50
CA GLN A 475 28.68 7.06 12.67
C GLN A 475 28.79 5.88 11.71
N SER A 476 28.67 4.67 12.25
CA SER A 476 28.51 3.46 11.44
C SER A 476 27.07 3.36 10.93
N TYR A 477 26.89 2.79 9.75
CA TYR A 477 25.56 2.43 9.26
C TYR A 477 25.52 1.05 8.62
N SER A 478 24.37 0.40 8.76
CA SER A 478 24.06 -0.87 8.08
C SER A 478 23.09 -0.67 6.91
N LEU A 479 23.21 -1.55 5.90
CA LEU A 479 22.24 -1.63 4.79
C LEU A 479 20.99 -2.36 5.29
N VAL A 480 19.90 -1.63 5.51
CA VAL A 480 18.68 -2.19 6.13
C VAL A 480 17.42 -1.73 5.42
N LEU A 481 16.36 -2.56 5.50
CA LEU A 481 15.00 -2.21 5.10
C LEU A 481 14.21 -1.60 6.27
N ASP A 482 14.84 -0.72 7.05
CA ASP A 482 14.17 -0.02 8.15
C ASP A 482 14.03 1.48 7.88
N THR A 483 12.80 1.95 8.01
CA THR A 483 12.44 3.35 7.88
C THR A 483 12.36 3.94 9.28
N ARG A 484 13.16 4.97 9.60
CA ARG A 484 13.20 5.57 10.96
C ARG A 484 11.82 5.97 11.51
N GLU A 485 10.88 6.30 10.64
CA GLU A 485 9.52 6.70 11.02
C GLU A 485 8.54 5.52 11.20
N GLY A 486 8.95 4.28 10.91
CA GLY A 486 8.06 3.13 10.79
C GLY A 486 6.99 3.32 9.70
N GLN A 487 7.24 4.20 8.73
CA GLN A 487 6.40 4.41 7.57
C GLN A 487 6.96 3.59 6.41
N VAL A 488 6.19 2.62 5.94
CA VAL A 488 6.47 1.95 4.68
C VAL A 488 6.58 3.00 3.58
N GLN A 489 7.67 2.99 2.82
CA GLN A 489 7.75 3.78 1.60
C GLN A 489 6.69 3.26 0.61
N ASP A 490 5.64 4.05 0.42
CA ASP A 490 4.57 3.86 -0.57
C ASP A 490 4.51 5.17 -1.35
N ALA A 491 5.04 5.17 -2.58
CA ALA A 491 5.12 6.32 -3.46
C ALA A 491 3.75 6.99 -3.67
N TRP A 492 2.67 6.19 -3.65
CA TRP A 492 1.30 6.68 -3.82
C TRP A 492 0.77 7.35 -2.55
N GLU A 493 1.13 6.84 -1.37
CA GLU A 493 0.84 7.53 -0.11
C GLU A 493 1.63 8.83 0.02
N ARG A 494 2.90 8.82 -0.39
CA ARG A 494 3.76 10.01 -0.42
C ARG A 494 3.20 11.07 -1.38
N ALA A 495 2.76 10.67 -2.57
CA ALA A 495 2.10 11.57 -3.53
C ALA A 495 0.80 12.14 -2.97
N ALA A 496 -0.07 11.31 -2.39
CA ALA A 496 -1.32 11.76 -1.77
C ALA A 496 -1.08 12.77 -0.63
N ARG A 497 -0.04 12.56 0.19
CA ARG A 497 0.38 13.49 1.24
C ARG A 497 0.84 14.82 0.65
N LEU A 498 1.76 14.80 -0.31
CA LEU A 498 2.31 16.02 -0.91
C LEU A 498 1.24 16.86 -1.59
N ILE A 499 0.35 16.22 -2.37
CA ILE A 499 -0.78 16.90 -3.03
C ILE A 499 -1.67 17.59 -1.99
N HIS A 500 -1.97 16.90 -0.88
CA HIS A 500 -2.77 17.45 0.21
C HIS A 500 -2.08 18.62 0.92
N GLU A 501 -0.79 18.49 1.25
CA GLU A 501 -0.05 19.56 1.94
C GLU A 501 0.06 20.81 1.07
N ARG A 502 0.29 20.65 -0.24
CA ARG A 502 0.24 21.77 -1.19
C ARG A 502 -1.14 22.41 -1.23
N TYR A 503 -2.20 21.61 -1.30
CA TYR A 503 -3.57 22.11 -1.24
C TYR A 503 -3.79 22.97 0.01
N VAL A 504 -3.45 22.47 1.20
CA VAL A 504 -3.59 23.20 2.47
C VAL A 504 -2.79 24.51 2.45
N ALA A 505 -1.59 24.51 1.87
CA ALA A 505 -0.75 25.70 1.75
C ALA A 505 -1.31 26.76 0.78
N THR A 506 -2.12 26.35 -0.20
CA THR A 506 -2.77 27.27 -1.16
C THR A 506 -4.09 27.87 -0.65
N ILE A 507 -4.62 27.37 0.48
CA ILE A 507 -5.84 27.92 1.07
C ILE A 507 -5.55 29.31 1.63
N ASP A 508 -6.38 30.29 1.25
CA ASP A 508 -6.33 31.64 1.80
C ASP A 508 -6.43 31.58 3.34
N PRO A 509 -5.45 32.13 4.08
CA PRO A 509 -5.46 32.12 5.54
C PRO A 509 -6.69 32.79 6.17
N SER A 510 -7.37 33.68 5.44
CA SER A 510 -8.60 34.36 5.89
C SER A 510 -9.84 33.49 5.82
N TRP A 511 -9.80 32.36 5.09
CA TRP A 511 -10.94 31.46 4.95
C TRP A 511 -11.04 30.47 6.12
N PRO A 512 -12.26 30.13 6.59
CA PRO A 512 -12.44 29.14 7.65
C PRO A 512 -11.86 27.78 7.25
N ARG A 513 -10.91 27.26 8.04
CA ARG A 513 -10.38 25.90 7.82
C ARG A 513 -11.42 24.86 8.23
N GLY A 514 -11.85 24.07 7.27
CA GLY A 514 -12.70 22.91 7.53
C GLY A 514 -11.90 21.70 8.04
N PRO A 515 -12.58 20.63 8.48
CA PRO A 515 -11.94 19.39 8.94
C PRO A 515 -11.04 18.70 7.89
N ALA A 516 -11.23 19.03 6.61
CA ALA A 516 -10.42 18.53 5.49
C ALA A 516 -9.24 19.45 5.12
N SER A 517 -9.07 20.58 5.81
CA SER A 517 -8.13 21.66 5.45
C SER A 517 -7.07 21.87 6.54
N VAL A 518 -6.64 20.77 7.16
CA VAL A 518 -5.58 20.72 8.18
C VAL A 518 -4.36 19.95 7.66
N PRO A 519 -3.16 20.17 8.22
CA PRO A 519 -1.95 19.42 7.84
C PRO A 519 -2.17 17.91 7.91
N TRP A 520 -1.43 17.15 7.11
CA TRP A 520 -1.64 15.70 6.97
C TRP A 520 -1.60 14.97 8.31
N VAL A 521 -0.67 15.37 9.20
CA VAL A 521 -0.48 14.78 10.54
C VAL A 521 -1.71 14.92 11.43
N GLU A 522 -2.49 15.98 11.26
CA GLU A 522 -3.72 16.26 12.00
C GLU A 522 -4.98 15.75 11.28
N LEU A 523 -4.85 15.43 9.99
CA LEU A 523 -5.96 15.03 9.14
C LEU A 523 -6.57 13.69 9.58
N ASP A 524 -7.89 13.65 9.74
CA ASP A 524 -8.61 12.40 10.08
C ASP A 524 -8.41 11.33 8.99
N GLU A 525 -8.34 10.08 9.42
CA GLU A 525 -8.09 8.93 8.56
C GLU A 525 -9.13 8.78 7.44
N PHE A 526 -10.37 9.27 7.65
CA PHE A 526 -11.37 9.34 6.58
C PHE A 526 -10.90 10.21 5.40
N TYR A 527 -10.31 11.37 5.66
CA TYR A 527 -9.85 12.29 4.61
C TYR A 527 -8.53 11.83 4.01
N ARG A 528 -7.57 11.32 4.81
CA ARG A 528 -6.37 10.64 4.28
C ARG A 528 -6.75 9.50 3.34
N GLY A 529 -7.77 8.71 3.72
CA GLY A 529 -8.33 7.65 2.89
C GLY A 529 -8.95 8.16 1.59
N SER A 530 -9.59 9.34 1.60
CA SER A 530 -10.13 9.99 0.39
C SER A 530 -9.01 10.47 -0.54
N ASN A 531 -7.93 11.04 0.00
CA ASN A 531 -6.76 11.47 -0.79
C ASN A 531 -6.05 10.27 -1.44
N ARG A 532 -5.80 9.19 -0.68
CA ARG A 532 -5.24 7.94 -1.24
C ARG A 532 -6.13 7.33 -2.33
N ARG A 533 -7.45 7.40 -2.16
CA ARG A 533 -8.43 6.94 -3.14
C ARG A 533 -8.33 7.74 -4.43
N GLN A 534 -8.31 9.07 -4.36
CA GLN A 534 -8.21 9.95 -5.53
C GLN A 534 -6.99 9.63 -6.40
N VAL A 535 -5.81 9.49 -5.79
CA VAL A 535 -4.58 9.11 -6.51
C VAL A 535 -4.72 7.75 -7.19
N ARG A 536 -5.23 6.74 -6.47
CA ARG A 536 -5.42 5.38 -7.02
C ARG A 536 -6.46 5.33 -8.13
N ASN A 537 -7.54 6.10 -7.99
CA ASN A 537 -8.59 6.16 -9.00
C ASN A 537 -8.08 6.86 -10.27
N ALA A 538 -7.24 7.90 -10.13
CA ALA A 538 -6.57 8.54 -11.27
C ALA A 538 -5.74 7.54 -12.08
N LEU A 539 -4.98 6.64 -11.41
CA LEU A 539 -4.23 5.59 -12.10
C LEU A 539 -5.12 4.67 -12.93
N TRP A 540 -6.30 4.31 -12.40
CA TRP A 540 -7.27 3.46 -13.09
C TRP A 540 -7.95 4.18 -14.25
N MET A 541 -8.47 5.40 -14.02
CA MET A 541 -9.20 6.19 -15.01
C MET A 541 -8.35 6.47 -16.26
N VAL A 542 -7.09 6.87 -16.07
CA VAL A 542 -6.17 7.18 -17.17
C VAL A 542 -5.94 5.96 -18.08
N GLU A 543 -5.84 4.76 -17.54
CA GLU A 543 -5.69 3.56 -18.37
C GLU A 543 -7.01 3.09 -18.99
N GLN A 544 -8.05 2.96 -18.18
CA GLN A 544 -9.29 2.29 -18.59
C GLN A 544 -10.23 3.19 -19.40
N ILE A 545 -10.22 4.50 -19.13
CA ILE A 545 -11.13 5.46 -19.75
C ILE A 545 -10.40 6.26 -20.82
N ALA A 546 -9.19 6.73 -20.53
CA ALA A 546 -8.44 7.53 -21.51
C ALA A 546 -7.57 6.70 -22.46
N GLY A 547 -7.40 5.39 -22.24
CA GLY A 547 -6.56 4.56 -23.10
C GLY A 547 -5.08 4.96 -23.09
N HIS A 548 -4.62 5.53 -21.97
CA HIS A 548 -3.22 5.85 -21.75
C HIS A 548 -2.50 4.70 -21.04
N THR A 549 -1.17 4.77 -21.01
CA THR A 549 -0.31 3.94 -20.18
C THR A 549 0.55 4.83 -19.30
N TRP A 550 0.80 4.39 -18.07
CA TRP A 550 1.73 5.03 -17.16
C TRP A 550 3.18 4.59 -17.41
N ASN A 551 3.41 3.57 -18.26
CA ASN A 551 4.76 3.16 -18.68
C ASN A 551 5.30 4.16 -19.67
N THR A 552 6.28 4.91 -19.21
CA THR A 552 6.92 6.00 -19.96
C THR A 552 8.38 5.68 -20.30
N TRP A 553 8.83 4.46 -20.03
CA TRP A 553 10.18 4.02 -20.32
C TRP A 553 10.52 4.18 -21.81
N GLY A 554 11.69 4.75 -22.10
CA GLY A 554 12.16 4.96 -23.46
C GLY A 554 11.41 6.05 -24.22
N SER A 555 10.71 6.97 -23.54
CA SER A 555 9.99 8.07 -24.20
C SER A 555 10.13 9.36 -23.41
N PRO A 556 11.01 10.29 -23.81
CA PRO A 556 11.21 11.56 -23.13
C PRO A 556 9.91 12.33 -22.93
N PRO A 557 9.76 13.11 -21.84
CA PRO A 557 8.54 13.88 -21.60
C PRO A 557 8.40 15.03 -22.60
N ALA A 558 7.16 15.28 -23.05
CA ALA A 558 6.80 16.60 -23.55
C ALA A 558 6.96 17.61 -22.41
N GLN A 559 7.83 18.60 -22.56
CA GLN A 559 7.96 19.67 -21.59
C GLN A 559 6.71 20.54 -21.64
N LEU A 560 6.00 20.66 -20.51
CA LEU A 560 4.86 21.55 -20.35
C LEU A 560 5.24 22.65 -19.37
N SER A 561 5.10 23.90 -19.80
CA SER A 561 5.34 25.08 -18.95
C SER A 561 4.32 25.12 -17.80
N GLY A 562 4.81 25.29 -16.58
CA GLY A 562 3.95 25.41 -15.40
C GLY A 562 3.10 26.68 -15.39
N ARG A 563 3.56 27.76 -16.03
CA ARG A 563 2.79 29.01 -16.18
C ARG A 563 1.64 28.82 -17.16
N ASP A 564 1.94 28.28 -18.34
CA ASP A 564 0.94 28.04 -19.39
C ASP A 564 -0.17 27.12 -18.88
N MET A 565 0.18 26.10 -18.08
CA MET A 565 -0.78 25.22 -17.44
C MET A 565 -1.65 25.92 -16.39
N ALA A 566 -1.10 26.86 -15.62
CA ALA A 566 -1.84 27.57 -14.59
C ALA A 566 -2.89 28.53 -15.17
N ASP A 567 -2.59 29.13 -16.32
CA ASP A 567 -3.44 30.12 -16.98
C ASP A 567 -4.51 29.48 -17.90
N SER A 568 -4.32 28.22 -18.32
CA SER A 568 -5.26 27.47 -19.16
C SER A 568 -6.52 27.01 -18.41
N ALA A 569 -7.64 26.90 -19.14
CA ALA A 569 -8.87 26.30 -18.62
C ALA A 569 -8.71 24.80 -18.32
N PRO A 570 -9.50 24.19 -17.40
CA PRO A 570 -9.32 22.79 -17.01
C PRO A 570 -9.32 21.75 -18.14
N LEU A 571 -10.21 21.90 -19.14
CA LEU A 571 -10.23 21.01 -20.30
C LEU A 571 -9.02 21.21 -21.22
N GLU A 572 -8.54 22.44 -21.34
CA GLU A 572 -7.33 22.74 -22.11
C GLU A 572 -6.09 22.16 -21.43
N GLN A 573 -6.00 22.24 -20.09
CA GLN A 573 -4.94 21.57 -19.32
C GLN A 573 -4.93 20.05 -19.58
N LEU A 574 -6.10 19.41 -19.57
CA LEU A 574 -6.24 17.99 -19.86
C LEU A 574 -5.83 17.67 -21.31
N SER A 575 -6.26 18.47 -22.28
CA SER A 575 -5.86 18.35 -23.69
C SER A 575 -4.35 18.46 -23.90
N ARG A 576 -3.69 19.43 -23.23
CA ARG A 576 -2.22 19.58 -23.24
C ARG A 576 -1.50 18.38 -22.61
N MET A 577 -2.15 17.66 -21.69
CA MET A 577 -1.65 16.40 -21.13
C MET A 577 -1.98 15.17 -21.99
N GLY A 578 -2.66 15.36 -23.13
CA GLY A 578 -2.99 14.33 -24.11
C GLY A 578 -4.38 13.70 -23.95
N PHE A 579 -5.25 14.27 -23.10
CA PHE A 579 -6.60 13.75 -22.89
C PHE A 579 -7.63 14.52 -23.72
N ASP A 580 -8.34 13.85 -24.62
CA ASP A 580 -9.45 14.46 -25.35
C ASP A 580 -10.63 14.77 -24.42
N GLU A 581 -11.53 15.62 -24.88
CA GLU A 581 -12.66 16.12 -24.10
C GLU A 581 -13.61 15.00 -23.64
N ASN A 582 -13.88 14.00 -24.48
CA ASN A 582 -14.78 12.91 -24.12
C ASN A 582 -14.18 12.04 -23.01
N SER A 583 -12.90 11.67 -23.14
CA SER A 583 -12.19 10.94 -22.09
C SER A 583 -12.06 11.78 -20.82
N ALA A 584 -11.80 13.08 -20.91
CA ALA A 584 -11.74 13.99 -19.77
C ALA A 584 -13.07 14.01 -18.98
N LEU A 585 -14.20 14.16 -19.65
CA LEU A 585 -15.53 14.18 -19.02
C LEU A 585 -15.89 12.81 -18.43
N ALA A 586 -15.59 11.72 -19.13
CA ALA A 586 -15.82 10.37 -18.62
C ALA A 586 -14.97 10.06 -17.37
N MET A 587 -13.71 10.52 -17.32
CA MET A 587 -12.89 10.43 -16.12
C MET A 587 -13.44 11.29 -14.98
N ALA A 588 -13.86 12.52 -15.25
CA ALA A 588 -14.44 13.39 -14.22
C ALA A 588 -15.71 12.77 -13.59
N LYS A 589 -16.54 12.14 -14.41
CA LYS A 589 -17.68 11.33 -13.97
C LYS A 589 -17.27 10.18 -13.06
N ALA A 590 -16.30 9.38 -13.49
CA ALA A 590 -15.85 8.23 -12.72
C ALA A 590 -15.25 8.62 -11.36
N GLU A 591 -14.50 9.73 -11.29
CA GLU A 591 -14.00 10.28 -10.01
C GLU A 591 -15.13 10.74 -9.10
N HIS A 592 -16.12 11.46 -9.63
CA HIS A 592 -17.27 11.92 -8.86
C HIS A 592 -18.07 10.75 -8.28
N GLU A 593 -18.35 9.74 -9.08
CA GLU A 593 -19.06 8.54 -8.63
C GLU A 593 -18.27 7.76 -7.57
N ASP A 594 -16.95 7.65 -7.73
CA ASP A 594 -16.08 6.99 -6.75
C ASP A 594 -16.02 7.76 -5.42
N TRP A 595 -15.93 9.09 -5.50
CA TRP A 595 -16.02 9.98 -4.35
C TRP A 595 -17.35 9.84 -3.62
N CYS A 596 -18.47 9.87 -4.35
CA CYS A 596 -19.81 9.66 -3.81
C CYS A 596 -19.94 8.30 -3.10
N ARG A 597 -19.46 7.21 -3.74
CA ARG A 597 -19.46 5.86 -3.12
C ARG A 597 -18.64 5.85 -1.83
N TYR A 598 -17.45 6.44 -1.83
CA TYR A 598 -16.58 6.48 -0.66
C TYR A 598 -17.24 7.20 0.53
N TYR A 599 -17.85 8.36 0.28
CA TYR A 599 -18.55 9.15 1.28
C TYR A 599 -19.77 8.41 1.82
N ARG A 600 -20.65 7.90 0.93
CA ARG A 600 -21.86 7.13 1.31
C ARG A 600 -21.50 5.89 2.13
N ARG A 601 -20.49 5.12 1.73
CA ARG A 601 -19.98 3.96 2.48
C ARG A 601 -19.50 4.32 3.89
N ASN A 602 -19.02 5.55 4.09
CA ASN A 602 -18.57 6.06 5.38
C ASN A 602 -19.67 6.73 6.21
N GLY A 603 -20.91 6.71 5.72
CA GLY A 603 -22.11 7.19 6.39
C GLY A 603 -22.46 8.65 6.11
N TRP A 604 -21.87 9.24 5.07
CA TRP A 604 -22.26 10.58 4.61
C TRP A 604 -23.54 10.53 3.79
N LYS A 605 -24.30 11.61 3.83
CA LYS A 605 -25.58 11.77 3.13
C LYS A 605 -25.63 13.11 2.42
N TYR A 606 -26.43 13.16 1.37
CA TYR A 606 -26.76 14.43 0.72
C TYR A 606 -27.58 15.33 1.65
N GLY A 607 -27.33 16.64 1.59
CA GLY A 607 -28.16 17.66 2.21
C GLY A 607 -27.56 19.05 2.04
N LYS A 608 -28.42 20.08 2.08
CA LYS A 608 -28.07 21.49 1.95
C LYS A 608 -28.73 22.26 3.09
N PRO A 609 -27.99 23.00 3.93
CA PRO A 609 -26.55 23.30 3.83
C PRO A 609 -25.65 22.12 4.21
N ARG A 610 -24.38 22.19 3.79
CA ARG A 610 -23.33 21.25 4.20
C ARG A 610 -23.10 21.32 5.72
N ASP A 611 -22.96 20.17 6.36
CA ASP A 611 -22.66 20.02 7.79
C ASP A 611 -21.77 18.79 7.99
N ASP A 612 -20.45 19.02 8.06
CA ASP A 612 -19.45 17.95 8.17
C ASP A 612 -19.54 17.19 9.50
N ALA A 613 -19.96 17.85 10.59
CA ALA A 613 -20.12 17.22 11.90
C ALA A 613 -21.24 16.18 11.90
N ARG A 614 -22.32 16.45 11.14
CA ARG A 614 -23.43 15.51 10.92
C ARG A 614 -23.28 14.65 9.67
N LYS A 615 -22.15 14.78 8.95
CA LYS A 615 -21.84 14.06 7.70
C LYS A 615 -22.83 14.34 6.57
N ILE A 616 -23.22 15.59 6.43
CA ILE A 616 -24.09 16.09 5.38
C ILE A 616 -23.23 16.84 4.38
N HIS A 617 -23.24 16.43 3.12
CA HIS A 617 -22.48 17.09 2.05
C HIS A 617 -23.40 17.42 0.87
N ASP A 618 -23.36 18.66 0.43
CA ASP A 618 -24.23 19.24 -0.60
C ASP A 618 -23.89 18.76 -2.02
N LYS A 619 -22.66 18.36 -2.27
CA LYS A 619 -22.23 17.78 -3.56
C LYS A 619 -22.45 16.27 -3.72
N LEU A 620 -23.10 15.56 -2.78
CA LEU A 620 -23.38 14.11 -2.88
C LEU A 620 -24.55 13.76 -3.82
N VAL A 621 -24.55 14.36 -5.01
CA VAL A 621 -25.58 14.25 -6.06
C VAL A 621 -25.18 13.25 -7.14
N ASP A 622 -26.12 12.85 -7.99
CA ASP A 622 -25.83 11.99 -9.14
C ASP A 622 -25.19 12.80 -10.27
N TRP A 623 -24.47 12.11 -11.18
CA TRP A 623 -23.71 12.79 -12.23
C TRP A 623 -24.58 13.65 -13.15
N SER A 624 -25.83 13.24 -13.40
CA SER A 624 -26.77 14.04 -14.20
C SER A 624 -27.00 15.44 -13.61
N ASP A 625 -26.97 15.59 -12.28
CA ASP A 625 -27.11 16.90 -11.64
C ASP A 625 -25.84 17.74 -11.76
N VAL A 626 -24.67 17.08 -11.81
CA VAL A 626 -23.37 17.73 -12.05
C VAL A 626 -23.31 18.25 -13.49
N GLU A 627 -23.70 17.42 -14.45
CA GLU A 627 -23.69 17.75 -15.89
C GLU A 627 -24.63 18.91 -16.22
N ASN A 628 -25.80 18.96 -15.58
CA ASN A 628 -26.78 20.04 -15.74
C ASN A 628 -26.42 21.35 -15.00
N ASN A 629 -25.34 21.36 -14.22
CA ASN A 629 -24.90 22.53 -13.46
C ASN A 629 -23.46 22.95 -13.85
N PRO A 630 -23.27 24.06 -14.58
CA PRO A 630 -21.96 24.49 -15.05
C PRO A 630 -20.90 24.64 -13.96
N ASP A 631 -21.29 25.10 -12.76
CA ASP A 631 -20.36 25.29 -11.64
C ASP A 631 -19.88 23.95 -11.08
N LEU A 632 -20.79 22.96 -10.95
CA LEU A 632 -20.44 21.62 -10.48
C LEU A 632 -19.59 20.89 -11.51
N LEU A 633 -19.94 20.97 -12.80
CA LEU A 633 -19.17 20.38 -13.88
C LEU A 633 -17.75 20.96 -13.93
N THR A 634 -17.64 22.29 -13.93
CA THR A 634 -16.33 22.97 -13.93
C THR A 634 -15.50 22.60 -12.70
N ALA A 635 -16.12 22.47 -11.53
CA ALA A 635 -15.41 22.04 -10.32
C ALA A 635 -14.92 20.59 -10.41
N ALA A 636 -15.72 19.68 -10.97
CA ALA A 636 -15.34 18.27 -11.16
C ALA A 636 -14.15 18.13 -12.12
N VAL A 637 -14.23 18.78 -13.28
CA VAL A 637 -13.14 18.76 -14.29
C VAL A 637 -11.87 19.42 -13.75
N ARG A 638 -11.99 20.54 -13.04
CA ARG A 638 -10.85 21.22 -12.39
C ARG A 638 -10.16 20.34 -11.36
N SER A 639 -10.92 19.60 -10.56
CA SER A 639 -10.36 18.65 -9.58
C SER A 639 -9.55 17.55 -10.26
N LEU A 640 -10.08 16.99 -11.36
CA LEU A 640 -9.38 15.99 -12.17
C LEU A 640 -8.09 16.56 -12.78
N ALA A 641 -8.17 17.71 -13.46
CA ALA A 641 -7.04 18.38 -14.08
C ALA A 641 -5.93 18.67 -13.06
N ALA A 642 -6.28 19.23 -11.90
CA ALA A 642 -5.33 19.51 -10.83
C ALA A 642 -4.66 18.24 -10.27
N THR A 643 -5.41 17.14 -10.15
CA THR A 643 -4.87 15.85 -9.69
C THR A 643 -3.86 15.29 -10.68
N LEU A 644 -4.21 15.21 -11.96
CA LEU A 644 -3.33 14.67 -13.01
C LEU A 644 -2.12 15.56 -13.24
N TRP A 645 -2.29 16.88 -13.17
CA TRP A 645 -1.18 17.83 -13.22
C TRP A 645 -0.24 17.66 -12.03
N SER A 646 -0.78 17.52 -10.81
CA SER A 646 0.05 17.30 -9.62
C SER A 646 0.85 16.00 -9.69
N LEU A 647 0.23 14.91 -10.17
CA LEU A 647 0.94 13.66 -10.42
C LEU A 647 2.08 13.84 -11.42
N ARG A 648 1.83 14.56 -12.53
CA ARG A 648 2.86 14.87 -13.52
C ARG A 648 4.02 15.67 -12.92
N GLN A 649 3.74 16.69 -12.11
CA GLN A 649 4.78 17.49 -11.43
C GLN A 649 5.59 16.69 -10.41
N LEU A 650 5.00 15.63 -9.84
CA LEU A 650 5.69 14.67 -8.97
C LEU A 650 6.45 13.57 -9.76
N GLY A 651 6.49 13.66 -11.09
CA GLY A 651 7.20 12.73 -11.98
C GLY A 651 6.35 11.53 -12.44
N TYR A 652 5.08 11.45 -12.05
CA TYR A 652 4.16 10.41 -12.52
C TYR A 652 3.39 10.92 -13.74
N ARG A 653 3.81 10.50 -14.94
CA ARG A 653 3.16 10.90 -16.19
C ARG A 653 2.60 9.69 -16.92
N SER A 654 1.53 9.93 -17.67
CA SER A 654 1.01 8.96 -18.62
C SER A 654 1.25 9.43 -20.06
N ARG A 655 1.06 8.51 -20.99
CA ARG A 655 1.06 8.77 -22.44
C ARG A 655 -0.02 7.93 -23.12
N PRO A 656 -0.52 8.32 -24.30
CA PRO A 656 -1.41 7.47 -25.09
C PRO A 656 -0.80 6.07 -25.31
N LEU A 657 -1.59 5.01 -25.09
CA LEU A 657 -1.13 3.63 -25.30
C LEU A 657 -0.92 3.35 -26.79
N TRP A 658 -1.87 3.78 -27.61
CA TRP A 658 -1.80 3.73 -29.06
C TRP A 658 -1.06 4.96 -29.57
N ARG A 659 0.04 4.73 -30.29
CA ARG A 659 0.85 5.80 -30.89
C ARG A 659 0.69 5.78 -32.40
N THR A 660 0.77 6.95 -33.00
CA THR A 660 0.71 7.08 -34.45
C THR A 660 2.09 6.85 -35.05
N PHE A 661 2.15 6.00 -36.06
CA PHE A 661 3.35 5.70 -36.84
C PHE A 661 3.08 5.90 -38.32
N THR A 662 4.09 6.36 -39.04
CA THR A 662 4.10 6.40 -40.50
C THR A 662 4.60 5.07 -41.02
N ARG A 663 3.94 4.51 -42.05
CA ARG A 663 4.47 3.35 -42.76
C ARG A 663 5.71 3.76 -43.56
N VAL A 664 6.78 2.99 -43.46
CA VAL A 664 8.06 3.24 -44.14
C VAL A 664 8.59 2.00 -44.85
N GLY A 665 9.56 2.23 -45.73
CA GLY A 665 10.16 1.19 -46.57
C GLY A 665 9.41 0.96 -47.89
N THR A 666 10.03 0.13 -48.72
CA THR A 666 9.62 -0.13 -50.10
C THR A 666 9.32 -1.62 -50.26
N VAL A 667 8.38 -1.97 -51.13
CA VAL A 667 8.01 -3.35 -51.48
C VAL A 667 8.08 -3.55 -52.98
N ALA A 668 8.32 -4.78 -53.42
CA ALA A 668 8.02 -5.16 -54.80
C ALA A 668 6.54 -5.53 -54.88
N ALA A 669 5.83 -5.03 -55.89
CA ALA A 669 4.42 -5.39 -56.06
C ALA A 669 4.07 -5.56 -57.53
N THR A 670 3.28 -6.59 -57.82
CA THR A 670 2.80 -6.89 -59.18
C THR A 670 1.32 -7.21 -59.13
N ARG A 671 0.53 -6.56 -59.98
CA ARG A 671 -0.90 -6.85 -60.10
C ARG A 671 -1.10 -8.21 -60.78
N ARG A 672 -1.97 -9.05 -60.22
CA ARG A 672 -2.29 -10.38 -60.75
C ARG A 672 -3.63 -10.36 -61.46
N ASP A 673 -3.65 -10.84 -62.70
CA ASP A 673 -4.88 -10.86 -63.51
C ASP A 673 -5.73 -12.14 -63.31
N ALA A 674 -5.31 -13.05 -62.43
CA ALA A 674 -6.01 -14.29 -62.12
C ALA A 674 -6.07 -14.51 -60.60
N PRO A 675 -7.15 -15.14 -60.09
CA PRO A 675 -7.25 -15.45 -58.67
C PRO A 675 -6.16 -16.44 -58.27
N TRP A 676 -5.62 -16.26 -57.08
CA TRP A 676 -4.53 -17.08 -56.56
C TRP A 676 -4.68 -17.29 -55.06
N SER A 677 -3.87 -18.20 -54.51
CA SER A 677 -3.89 -18.50 -53.08
C SER A 677 -2.48 -18.55 -52.55
N TRP A 678 -2.31 -18.10 -51.31
CA TRP A 678 -1.04 -18.11 -50.60
C TRP A 678 -1.26 -18.53 -49.15
N LYS A 679 -0.18 -18.83 -48.45
CA LYS A 679 -0.19 -19.21 -47.03
C LYS A 679 0.29 -18.04 -46.20
N SER A 680 -0.57 -17.59 -45.27
CA SER A 680 -0.18 -16.61 -44.26
C SER A 680 0.84 -17.20 -43.28
N ASP A 681 1.53 -16.32 -42.55
CA ASP A 681 2.51 -16.70 -41.52
C ASP A 681 1.87 -17.56 -40.41
N SER A 682 0.56 -17.41 -40.16
CA SER A 682 -0.24 -18.23 -39.23
C SER A 682 -0.71 -19.56 -39.84
N GLY A 683 -0.34 -19.87 -41.09
CA GLY A 683 -0.64 -21.14 -41.76
C GLY A 683 -2.01 -21.21 -42.46
N HIS A 684 -2.82 -20.15 -42.35
CA HIS A 684 -4.11 -20.06 -43.04
C HIS A 684 -3.93 -19.87 -44.55
N THR A 685 -4.76 -20.57 -45.34
CA THR A 685 -4.80 -20.36 -46.80
C THR A 685 -5.62 -19.12 -47.11
N MET A 686 -4.96 -18.11 -47.65
CA MET A 686 -5.56 -16.86 -48.12
C MET A 686 -5.91 -16.99 -49.60
N ARG A 687 -7.01 -16.35 -50.02
CA ARG A 687 -7.43 -16.26 -51.41
C ARG A 687 -7.49 -14.81 -51.85
N ALA A 688 -6.94 -14.54 -53.01
CA ALA A 688 -6.96 -13.23 -53.66
C ALA A 688 -7.69 -13.33 -54.99
N ASP A 689 -8.42 -12.28 -55.35
CA ASP A 689 -9.19 -12.23 -56.57
C ASP A 689 -8.33 -11.74 -57.75
N ALA A 690 -8.83 -11.94 -58.97
CA ALA A 690 -8.23 -11.31 -60.14
C ALA A 690 -8.30 -9.78 -60.01
N GLY A 691 -7.17 -9.11 -60.20
CA GLY A 691 -7.02 -7.67 -60.05
C GLY A 691 -6.35 -7.23 -58.75
N ASP A 692 -6.18 -8.14 -57.78
CA ASP A 692 -5.45 -7.88 -56.53
C ASP A 692 -3.93 -7.83 -56.77
N TRP A 693 -3.23 -7.13 -55.88
CA TRP A 693 -1.78 -6.96 -55.92
C TRP A 693 -1.09 -8.06 -55.12
N GLU A 694 -0.13 -8.74 -55.75
CA GLU A 694 0.86 -9.55 -55.06
C GLU A 694 1.97 -8.63 -54.55
N VAL A 695 2.11 -8.52 -53.24
CA VAL A 695 3.12 -7.69 -52.57
C VAL A 695 4.17 -8.58 -51.94
N GLN A 696 5.45 -8.25 -52.17
CA GLN A 696 6.61 -8.99 -51.69
C GLN A 696 7.56 -8.09 -50.89
N SER A 697 7.94 -8.55 -49.69
CA SER A 697 8.91 -7.89 -48.80
C SER A 697 9.55 -8.96 -47.91
N ASP A 698 10.87 -8.91 -47.74
CA ASP A 698 11.59 -9.75 -46.75
C ASP A 698 11.34 -11.26 -46.92
N GLY A 699 11.20 -11.72 -48.16
CA GLY A 699 10.91 -13.14 -48.48
C GLY A 699 9.48 -13.59 -48.19
N LYS A 700 8.60 -12.67 -47.77
CA LYS A 700 7.16 -12.90 -47.57
C LYS A 700 6.36 -12.33 -48.74
N THR A 701 5.25 -12.99 -49.03
CA THR A 701 4.32 -12.60 -50.09
C THR A 701 2.90 -12.57 -49.53
N TRP A 702 2.16 -11.49 -49.78
CA TRP A 702 0.75 -11.37 -49.41
C TRP A 702 -0.05 -10.64 -50.49
N SER A 703 -1.37 -10.81 -50.45
CA SER A 703 -2.29 -10.12 -51.36
C SER A 703 -2.85 -8.84 -50.76
N VAL A 704 -3.00 -7.78 -51.55
CA VAL A 704 -3.68 -6.54 -51.18
C VAL A 704 -4.71 -6.19 -52.26
N ARG A 705 -5.95 -5.91 -51.85
CA ARG A 705 -6.99 -5.45 -52.79
C ARG A 705 -6.57 -4.15 -53.47
N ASP A 706 -6.97 -3.97 -54.72
CA ASP A 706 -6.56 -2.84 -55.57
C ASP A 706 -6.83 -1.46 -54.94
N ASP A 707 -8.01 -1.28 -54.34
CA ASP A 707 -8.41 -0.06 -53.65
C ASP A 707 -7.52 0.25 -52.43
N ILE A 708 -7.26 -0.76 -51.59
CA ILE A 708 -6.36 -0.64 -50.44
C ILE A 708 -4.92 -0.39 -50.91
N PHE A 709 -4.47 -1.05 -51.98
CA PHE A 709 -3.11 -0.91 -52.47
C PHE A 709 -2.83 0.53 -52.91
N HIS A 710 -3.71 1.13 -53.70
CA HIS A 710 -3.57 2.53 -54.11
C HIS A 710 -3.74 3.54 -52.95
N ALA A 711 -4.52 3.18 -51.92
CA ALA A 711 -4.64 4.00 -50.70
C ALA A 711 -3.38 3.95 -49.82
N THR A 712 -2.62 2.85 -49.85
CA THR A 712 -1.53 2.58 -48.90
C THR A 712 -0.13 2.49 -49.52
N TYR A 713 -0.01 2.59 -50.85
CA TYR A 713 1.26 2.63 -51.56
C TYR A 713 1.34 3.77 -52.59
N GLU A 714 2.55 4.19 -52.91
CA GLU A 714 2.88 5.10 -54.01
C GLU A 714 4.03 4.53 -54.87
N PRO A 715 4.06 4.79 -56.19
CA PRO A 715 5.08 4.25 -57.06
C PRO A 715 6.47 4.82 -56.73
N ALA A 716 7.48 3.95 -56.65
CA ALA A 716 8.88 4.31 -56.39
C ALA A 716 9.82 4.01 -57.58
N GLY A 717 9.29 3.44 -58.67
CA GLY A 717 10.06 3.05 -59.88
C GLY A 717 10.40 1.56 -59.92
N ASP A 718 10.66 1.02 -61.11
CA ASP A 718 11.19 -0.37 -61.32
C ASP A 718 10.40 -1.50 -60.63
N GLY A 719 9.06 -1.42 -60.61
CA GLY A 719 8.20 -2.42 -59.95
C GLY A 719 8.20 -2.33 -58.41
N LEU A 720 8.87 -1.31 -57.87
CA LEU A 720 8.92 -1.00 -56.44
C LEU A 720 7.89 0.07 -56.07
N TRP A 721 7.34 -0.08 -54.86
CA TRP A 721 6.30 0.76 -54.30
C TRP A 721 6.65 1.16 -52.87
N ARG A 722 6.57 2.46 -52.57
CA ARG A 722 6.78 2.97 -51.22
C ARG A 722 5.49 2.90 -50.43
N ARG A 723 5.58 2.43 -49.18
CA ARG A 723 4.43 2.44 -48.26
C ARG A 723 4.07 3.89 -47.89
N LYS A 724 2.78 4.20 -47.80
CA LYS A 724 2.28 5.50 -47.35
C LYS A 724 1.13 5.35 -46.34
N GLY A 725 0.83 6.45 -45.67
CA GLY A 725 -0.21 6.54 -44.66
C GLY A 725 0.28 6.25 -43.24
N VAL A 726 -0.62 6.50 -42.30
CA VAL A 726 -0.37 6.33 -40.86
C VAL A 726 -1.14 5.14 -40.32
N VAL A 727 -0.61 4.55 -39.26
CA VAL A 727 -1.25 3.50 -38.46
C VAL A 727 -1.15 3.87 -36.99
N GLN A 728 -2.00 3.27 -36.17
CA GLN A 728 -1.77 3.25 -34.74
C GLN A 728 -1.03 1.97 -34.36
N ALA A 729 -0.10 2.01 -33.43
CA ALA A 729 0.51 0.81 -32.91
C ALA A 729 0.83 0.93 -31.42
N ARG A 730 0.89 -0.24 -30.77
CA ARG A 730 1.33 -0.39 -29.39
C ARG A 730 2.10 -1.71 -29.22
N PRO A 731 2.93 -1.87 -28.19
CA PRO A 731 3.45 -3.17 -27.82
C PRO A 731 2.31 -4.15 -27.52
N ALA A 732 2.45 -5.40 -27.96
CA ALA A 732 1.56 -6.49 -27.62
C ALA A 732 1.82 -6.97 -26.19
N GLN A 733 0.78 -7.46 -25.51
CA GLN A 733 0.99 -8.18 -24.26
C GLN A 733 1.43 -9.62 -24.57
N PRO A 734 2.36 -10.22 -23.79
CA PRO A 734 2.77 -11.60 -24.02
C PRO A 734 1.57 -12.56 -23.94
N GLY A 735 1.32 -13.32 -25.01
CA GLY A 735 0.19 -14.24 -25.09
C GLY A 735 -1.15 -13.57 -25.39
N GLU A 736 -1.16 -12.29 -25.78
CA GLU A 736 -2.35 -11.57 -26.20
C GLU A 736 -2.95 -12.18 -27.47
N THR A 737 -4.23 -12.53 -27.43
CA THR A 737 -4.98 -12.92 -28.63
C THR A 737 -5.50 -11.69 -29.35
N ILE A 738 -4.98 -11.44 -30.55
CA ILE A 738 -5.40 -10.35 -31.44
C ILE A 738 -6.37 -10.93 -32.46
N ASN A 739 -7.55 -10.32 -32.57
CA ASN A 739 -8.48 -10.64 -33.63
C ASN A 739 -8.03 -9.94 -34.92
N THR A 740 -7.39 -10.69 -35.81
CA THR A 740 -7.01 -10.20 -37.15
C THR A 740 -8.11 -10.52 -38.16
N LEU A 741 -8.00 -9.98 -39.38
CA LEU A 741 -8.94 -10.28 -40.46
C LEU A 741 -8.86 -11.75 -40.91
N GLU A 742 -7.71 -12.39 -40.72
CA GLU A 742 -7.43 -13.78 -41.05
C GLU A 742 -7.89 -14.76 -39.96
N GLY A 743 -8.08 -14.26 -38.73
CA GLY A 743 -8.51 -15.03 -37.57
C GLY A 743 -7.76 -14.64 -36.29
N PRO A 744 -8.16 -15.16 -35.13
CA PRO A 744 -7.47 -14.87 -33.87
C PRO A 744 -6.02 -15.40 -33.90
N THR A 745 -5.06 -14.51 -33.66
CA THR A 745 -3.63 -14.84 -33.60
C THR A 745 -3.06 -14.45 -32.24
N VAL A 746 -2.22 -15.30 -31.66
CA VAL A 746 -1.55 -15.00 -30.39
C VAL A 746 -0.24 -14.26 -30.66
N ALA A 747 -0.08 -13.08 -30.07
CA ALA A 747 1.14 -12.30 -30.16
C ALA A 747 2.27 -12.90 -29.30
N ALA A 748 3.47 -12.93 -29.86
CA ALA A 748 4.68 -13.33 -29.13
C ALA A 748 5.21 -12.19 -28.26
N ASP A 749 6.12 -12.51 -27.36
CA ASP A 749 6.80 -11.50 -26.56
C ASP A 749 7.67 -10.58 -27.45
N GLY A 750 7.56 -9.27 -27.24
CA GLY A 750 8.22 -8.25 -28.06
C GLY A 750 7.51 -7.89 -29.37
N ASP A 751 6.35 -8.48 -29.67
CA ASP A 751 5.53 -8.10 -30.83
C ASP A 751 4.84 -6.74 -30.62
N TRP A 752 4.42 -6.14 -31.73
CA TRP A 752 3.59 -4.94 -31.77
C TRP A 752 2.21 -5.25 -32.34
N VAL A 753 1.17 -4.71 -31.73
CA VAL A 753 -0.17 -4.67 -32.31
C VAL A 753 -0.28 -3.41 -33.15
N VAL A 754 -0.47 -3.58 -34.44
CA VAL A 754 -0.74 -2.48 -35.36
C VAL A 754 -2.23 -2.44 -35.66
N ARG A 755 -2.80 -1.23 -35.71
CA ARG A 755 -4.19 -0.94 -36.03
C ARG A 755 -4.24 0.01 -37.22
N GLY A 756 -4.98 -0.38 -38.24
CA GLY A 756 -5.23 0.45 -39.42
C GLY A 756 -6.42 1.39 -39.26
N ALA A 757 -6.82 2.04 -40.35
CA ALA A 757 -7.78 3.13 -40.34
C ALA A 757 -9.22 2.66 -40.07
N GLU A 758 -9.56 1.43 -40.43
CA GLU A 758 -10.88 0.82 -40.24
C GLU A 758 -10.96 0.05 -38.89
N GLY A 759 -9.93 0.17 -38.05
CA GLY A 759 -9.84 -0.49 -36.75
C GLY A 759 -9.36 -1.94 -36.81
N GLU A 760 -9.00 -2.45 -37.99
CA GLU A 760 -8.42 -3.77 -38.21
C GLU A 760 -7.05 -3.86 -37.53
N GLN A 761 -6.75 -5.02 -36.91
CA GLN A 761 -5.54 -5.21 -36.10
C GLN A 761 -4.73 -6.41 -36.56
N TRP A 762 -3.40 -6.31 -36.49
CA TRP A 762 -2.49 -7.41 -36.79
C TRP A 762 -1.22 -7.34 -35.92
N PRO A 763 -0.67 -8.48 -35.49
CA PRO A 763 0.64 -8.53 -34.85
C PRO A 763 1.75 -8.29 -35.87
N VAL A 764 2.81 -7.61 -35.45
CA VAL A 764 4.05 -7.44 -36.20
C VAL A 764 5.23 -7.71 -35.26
N PRO A 765 6.14 -8.65 -35.59
CA PRO A 765 7.33 -8.89 -34.79
C PRO A 765 8.15 -7.62 -34.57
N GLY A 766 8.68 -7.39 -33.37
CA GLY A 766 9.30 -6.12 -33.01
C GLY A 766 10.47 -5.68 -33.90
N HIS A 767 11.22 -6.62 -34.47
CA HIS A 767 12.30 -6.32 -35.43
C HIS A 767 11.73 -5.88 -36.80
N GLU A 768 10.66 -6.52 -37.29
CA GLU A 768 9.96 -6.11 -38.51
C GLU A 768 9.26 -4.76 -38.31
N PHE A 769 8.72 -4.50 -37.12
CA PHE A 769 8.04 -3.25 -36.79
C PHE A 769 8.98 -2.05 -36.96
N LYS A 770 10.21 -2.14 -36.42
CA LYS A 770 11.24 -1.10 -36.55
C LYS A 770 11.67 -0.83 -38.00
N GLN A 771 11.51 -1.81 -38.89
CA GLN A 771 11.84 -1.65 -40.31
C GLN A 771 10.67 -1.08 -41.13
N ARG A 772 9.43 -1.36 -40.72
CA ARG A 772 8.21 -1.02 -41.47
C ARG A 772 7.50 0.22 -40.98
N TYR A 773 7.81 0.71 -39.79
CA TYR A 773 7.13 1.84 -39.16
C TYR A 773 8.13 2.81 -38.52
N ALA A 774 7.90 4.10 -38.72
CA ALA A 774 8.63 5.18 -38.07
C ALA A 774 7.66 6.05 -37.26
N GLU A 775 8.13 6.61 -36.15
CA GLU A 775 7.29 7.47 -35.31
C GLU A 775 6.77 8.68 -36.11
N PHE A 776 5.47 8.95 -35.99
CA PHE A 776 4.88 10.10 -36.65
C PHE A 776 5.21 11.37 -35.86
N HIS A 777 6.03 12.25 -36.45
CA HIS A 777 6.22 13.61 -35.98
C HIS A 777 5.36 14.54 -36.84
N PRO A 778 4.31 15.17 -36.29
CA PRO A 778 3.58 16.18 -37.04
C PRO A 778 4.56 17.30 -37.42
N PRO A 779 4.48 17.86 -38.65
CA PRO A 779 5.28 19.00 -39.01
C PRO A 779 5.00 20.15 -38.02
N GLU A 780 6.06 20.77 -37.48
CA GLU A 780 5.94 21.98 -36.67
C GLU A 780 5.03 22.96 -37.41
N GLN A 781 3.93 23.36 -36.77
CA GLN A 781 3.03 24.33 -37.36
C GLN A 781 3.84 25.62 -37.59
N ALA A 782 4.01 25.98 -38.86
CA ALA A 782 4.62 27.24 -39.24
C ALA A 782 3.93 28.40 -38.49
N PRO A 783 4.67 29.39 -37.99
CA PRO A 783 4.08 30.51 -37.27
C PRO A 783 3.05 31.18 -38.16
N VAL A 784 1.81 31.29 -37.66
CA VAL A 784 0.74 32.05 -38.27
C VAL A 784 1.27 33.48 -38.46
N PRO A 785 1.31 34.01 -39.70
CA PRO A 785 1.75 35.38 -39.88
C PRO A 785 0.75 36.29 -39.15
N HIS A 786 1.24 37.03 -38.16
CA HIS A 786 0.49 38.13 -37.58
C HIS A 786 0.15 39.10 -38.71
N GLY A 787 -1.14 39.20 -39.04
CA GLY A 787 -1.65 40.24 -39.93
C GLY A 787 -1.44 41.60 -39.28
N ASN A 788 -0.96 42.54 -40.09
CA ASN A 788 -0.76 43.96 -39.76
C ASN A 788 -1.98 44.64 -39.16
#